data_AF-A0AAU8FW07-F1
#
_entry.id   AF-A0AAU8FW07-F1
#
_cell.length_a   1.000
_cell.length_b   1.000
_cell.length_c   1.000
_cell.angle_alpha   90.00
_cell.angle_beta   90.00
_cell.angle_gamma   90.00
#
_symmetry.space_group_name_H-M   'P 1'
#
loop_
_entity.id
_entity.type
_entity.pdbx_description
1 polymer ?
#
loop_
_entity_poly.entity_id
_entity_poly.type
_entity_poly.pdbx_seq_one_letter_code
_entity_poly.pdbx_strand_id
1 'polypeptide(L)'
;MNRSIRKVAVLGSGIMGSRIACHFANIGVEVLMLDIVPKDLTDAEKAKGITTDHPAFRNRIVYDSFQATLKATPAALYSPAFASRIKVGNFDDNLADIKNYDWVIEVVVERLDIKRSLYEKVDALRKPGTLVTSNTSGIPIHLMAEGRSEDFRKNFAGTHFFNPPRYLRLLEIIPTADTDQSVVDFLMHYGDLFLGKTTVLCKDTPGFIANRLGIYALIQTIRVAEEMGLSVDEVDKLTGPVAGRPKSGTYRLSDVVGLDTTVHVANNLYASGEGKDESREAFALPGIMQKLFENKWLGDKTGQGFYKKIKDEKGKSVILALDFKTLEYVPSGKVKFETLEGTKNISDVYKRFAALVAGKDKAGDFYRKTFADVFRYATFRIPEISDEIFRIDQAITAGFGWQYGLFETWDAIGLKNMLAIMESLDLKPADWVYEMLAAGNESFYKVENGKRLYYDIPSKTYKRIPGQDSFILLSNLSDNIVWKNAGANLYDIGDGILNLEFKSKMNTMGAEVIEGIQKSISLAEKDFRGLVIGNEAVEAFSAGANLAMLFMYAVEQEFDEINLVISQFQQTMMRARYSSVPVVVAPHTLALGGGCELTLHADKVVAHAETYIGLVEFGVGLIPAGGGTKEMALRCSDMYQAGDPELNILQNAFMNIAQAKVSTSAHEAKAMNYLQDKDQIVLNRSRLIAEAKQAAIDLADNGYTQPKQRNDIKVQGKTGIALFLAGITQMRLANYITDHDAKIAEKLAYVINGGDLSYPQLVSEQYLIDLEREAFLSLCGEKKTLERMQGLLNGGKPPRN
;
A
#
# COMPACT_ATOMS: atom_id res chain seq x y z
N MET A 1 26.11 16.38 -12.40
CA MET A 1 26.92 15.73 -11.35
C MET A 1 26.11 14.56 -10.80
N ASN A 2 26.69 13.37 -10.66
CA ASN A 2 25.97 12.21 -10.13
C ASN A 2 25.85 12.35 -8.60
N ARG A 3 24.68 12.76 -8.09
CA ARG A 3 24.42 12.94 -6.65
C ARG A 3 24.07 11.59 -6.03
N SER A 4 24.62 11.28 -4.86
CA SER A 4 24.32 10.05 -4.10
C SER A 4 23.92 10.40 -2.66
N ILE A 5 22.89 9.74 -2.13
CA ILE A 5 22.45 9.93 -0.74
C ILE A 5 22.87 8.72 0.09
N ARG A 6 23.77 8.93 1.03
CA ARG A 6 24.18 7.91 2.01
C ARG A 6 23.71 8.25 3.42
N LYS A 7 23.65 9.54 3.73
CA LYS A 7 23.27 10.04 5.05
C LYS A 7 22.21 11.14 4.95
N VAL A 8 21.12 10.99 5.72
CA VAL A 8 20.03 11.98 5.81
C VAL A 8 19.89 12.50 7.24
N ALA A 9 19.78 13.81 7.41
CA ALA A 9 19.43 14.43 8.68
C ALA A 9 17.96 14.86 8.66
N VAL A 10 17.16 14.41 9.63
CA VAL A 10 15.77 14.81 9.81
C VAL A 10 15.68 15.70 11.04
N LEU A 11 15.29 16.95 10.85
CA LEU A 11 15.22 17.97 11.89
C LEU A 11 13.77 18.11 12.38
N GLY A 12 13.49 17.58 13.56
CA GLY A 12 12.15 17.41 14.12
C GLY A 12 11.80 15.93 14.24
N SER A 13 11.41 15.50 15.44
CA SER A 13 11.17 14.08 15.76
C SER A 13 9.69 13.74 15.96
N GLY A 14 8.78 14.69 15.73
CA GLY A 14 7.33 14.46 15.76
C GLY A 14 6.89 13.36 14.79
N ILE A 15 5.58 13.04 14.79
CA ILE A 15 5.01 11.89 14.05
C ILE A 15 5.50 11.79 12.60
N MET A 16 5.57 12.92 11.87
CA MET A 16 6.09 12.93 10.51
C MET A 16 7.60 12.73 10.44
N GLY A 17 8.37 13.46 11.24
CA GLY A 17 9.83 13.41 11.22
C GLY A 17 10.37 12.01 11.54
N SER A 18 9.85 11.37 12.58
CA SER A 18 10.25 10.01 12.95
C SER A 18 9.87 8.96 11.90
N ARG A 19 8.75 9.13 11.21
CA ARG A 19 8.33 8.23 10.13
C ARG A 19 9.07 8.47 8.82
N ILE A 20 9.44 9.72 8.51
CA ILE A 20 10.34 10.04 7.40
C ILE A 20 11.72 9.42 7.66
N ALA A 21 12.23 9.54 8.88
CA ALA A 21 13.49 8.88 9.29
C ALA A 21 13.42 7.36 9.09
N CYS A 22 12.33 6.72 9.52
CA CYS A 22 12.09 5.29 9.25
C CYS A 22 12.05 4.97 7.75
N HIS A 23 11.44 5.83 6.92
CA HIS A 23 11.33 5.60 5.48
C HIS A 23 12.69 5.64 4.77
N PHE A 24 13.59 6.52 5.18
CA PHE A 24 14.98 6.51 4.68
C PHE A 24 15.77 5.32 5.23
N ALA A 25 15.61 4.98 6.50
CA ALA A 25 16.26 3.80 7.08
C ALA A 25 15.85 2.49 6.37
N ASN A 26 14.60 2.40 5.91
CA ASN A 26 14.10 1.27 5.13
C ASN A 26 14.89 0.99 3.85
N ILE A 27 15.43 2.03 3.20
CA ILE A 27 16.18 1.92 1.95
C ILE A 27 17.70 1.85 2.17
N GLY A 28 18.14 1.63 3.42
CA GLY A 28 19.55 1.45 3.76
C GLY A 28 20.32 2.73 4.05
N VAL A 29 19.65 3.89 4.08
CA VAL A 29 20.29 5.18 4.40
C VAL A 29 20.53 5.31 5.90
N GLU A 30 21.70 5.85 6.28
CA GLU A 30 21.98 6.24 7.67
C GLU A 30 21.25 7.54 8.00
N VAL A 31 20.51 7.57 9.10
CA VAL A 31 19.68 8.72 9.46
C VAL A 31 20.09 9.32 10.79
N LEU A 32 20.24 10.64 10.84
CA LEU A 32 20.30 11.41 12.07
C LEU A 32 18.97 12.10 12.31
N MET A 33 18.27 11.73 13.36
CA MET A 33 17.05 12.40 13.78
C MET A 33 17.34 13.32 14.96
N LEU A 34 17.04 14.60 14.81
CA LEU A 34 17.31 15.62 15.81
C LEU A 34 16.01 16.28 16.31
N ASP A 35 15.98 16.68 17.57
CA ASP A 35 14.95 17.57 18.10
C ASP A 35 15.51 18.55 19.15
N ILE A 36 14.68 19.41 19.71
CA ILE A 36 15.04 20.32 20.80
C ILE A 36 15.37 19.55 22.09
N VAL A 37 16.22 20.15 22.92
CA VAL A 37 16.41 19.74 24.31
C VAL A 37 15.13 20.08 25.10
N PRO A 38 14.64 19.19 25.98
CA PRO A 38 13.49 19.52 26.81
C PRO A 38 13.79 20.69 27.77
N LYS A 39 12.76 21.47 28.11
CA LYS A 39 12.92 22.60 29.05
C LYS A 39 13.02 22.16 30.51
N ASP A 40 12.22 21.16 30.90
CA ASP A 40 12.04 20.77 32.30
C ASP A 40 12.15 19.26 32.51
N LEU A 41 12.73 18.87 33.65
CA LEU A 41 12.78 17.49 34.14
C LEU A 41 11.39 16.99 34.52
N THR A 42 11.08 15.75 34.15
CA THR A 42 9.89 15.03 34.62
C THR A 42 10.08 14.56 36.07
N ASP A 43 8.99 14.28 36.78
CA ASP A 43 9.08 13.76 38.15
C ASP A 43 9.76 12.39 38.22
N ALA A 44 9.59 11.56 37.17
CA ALA A 44 10.29 10.29 37.04
C ALA A 44 11.82 10.45 36.88
N GLU A 45 12.28 11.49 36.19
CA GLU A 45 13.71 11.78 36.06
C GLU A 45 14.29 12.36 37.35
N LYS A 46 13.57 13.26 38.02
CA LYS A 46 13.95 13.78 39.34
C LYS A 46 14.11 12.63 40.34
N ALA A 47 13.17 11.69 40.36
CA ALA A 47 13.23 10.50 41.23
C ALA A 47 14.42 9.57 40.91
N LYS A 48 14.92 9.58 39.67
CA LYS A 48 16.11 8.82 39.23
C LYS A 48 17.43 9.60 39.37
N GLY A 49 17.40 10.84 39.88
CA GLY A 49 18.59 11.69 39.99
C GLY A 49 19.15 12.16 38.64
N ILE A 50 18.35 12.16 37.58
CA ILE A 50 18.76 12.63 36.25
C ILE A 50 18.83 14.17 36.27
N THR A 51 19.95 14.72 35.79
CA THR A 51 20.19 16.17 35.68
C THR A 51 19.92 16.68 34.26
N THR A 52 19.86 18.00 34.08
CA THR A 52 19.66 18.65 32.78
C THR A 52 20.82 18.46 31.79
N ASP A 53 22.00 18.07 32.28
CA ASP A 53 23.16 17.76 31.44
C ASP A 53 23.22 16.29 31.02
N HIS A 54 22.38 15.44 31.62
CA HIS A 54 22.40 14.01 31.36
C HIS A 54 21.85 13.69 29.95
N PRO A 55 22.51 12.83 29.14
CA PRO A 55 22.08 12.54 27.77
C PRO A 55 20.64 12.01 27.65
N ALA A 56 20.17 11.25 28.65
CA ALA A 56 18.79 10.76 28.69
C ALA A 56 17.75 11.89 28.80
N PHE A 57 18.07 12.97 29.50
CA PHE A 57 17.22 14.16 29.54
C PHE A 57 17.35 14.94 28.23
N ARG A 58 18.58 15.24 27.80
CA ARG A 58 18.84 16.09 26.63
C ARG A 58 18.24 15.54 25.33
N ASN A 59 18.16 14.20 25.22
CA ASN A 59 17.59 13.51 24.07
C ASN A 59 16.20 12.90 24.33
N ARG A 60 15.53 13.24 25.45
CA ARG A 60 14.25 12.61 25.84
C ARG A 60 13.18 12.72 24.75
N ILE A 61 12.97 13.92 24.20
CA ILE A 61 11.93 14.17 23.19
C ILE A 61 12.12 13.31 21.94
N VAL A 62 13.35 13.32 21.38
CA VAL A 62 13.67 12.54 20.18
C VAL A 62 13.60 11.04 20.45
N TYR A 63 14.07 10.59 21.61
CA TYR A 63 14.09 9.18 21.99
C TYR A 63 12.67 8.64 22.19
N ASP A 64 11.83 9.35 22.96
CA ASP A 64 10.46 8.93 23.23
C ASP A 64 9.64 8.90 21.94
N SER A 65 9.79 9.90 21.07
CA SER A 65 9.11 9.93 19.77
C SER A 65 9.56 8.79 18.86
N PHE A 66 10.85 8.44 18.87
CA PHE A 66 11.37 7.28 18.14
C PHE A 66 10.78 5.98 18.67
N GLN A 67 10.81 5.77 19.99
CA GLN A 67 10.26 4.57 20.63
C GLN A 67 8.75 4.42 20.39
N ALA A 68 8.00 5.53 20.43
CA ALA A 68 6.58 5.54 20.08
C ALA A 68 6.37 5.13 18.60
N THR A 69 7.23 5.58 17.70
CA THR A 69 7.17 5.25 16.27
C THR A 69 7.45 3.79 16.00
N LEU A 70 8.42 3.18 16.70
CA LEU A 70 8.74 1.75 16.57
C LEU A 70 7.60 0.84 17.07
N LYS A 71 6.76 1.33 17.98
CA LYS A 71 5.59 0.61 18.51
C LYS A 71 4.30 0.90 17.74
N ALA A 72 4.32 1.87 16.82
CA ALA A 72 3.12 2.29 16.10
C ALA A 72 2.64 1.21 15.13
N THR A 73 1.32 1.10 14.97
CA THR A 73 0.68 0.26 13.95
C THR A 73 -0.12 1.16 13.00
N PRO A 74 0.02 1.00 11.67
CA PRO A 74 0.93 0.08 10.98
C PRO A 74 2.41 0.46 11.15
N ALA A 75 3.31 -0.52 11.04
CA ALA A 75 4.74 -0.34 11.33
C ALA A 75 5.42 0.64 10.37
N ALA A 76 6.28 1.52 10.89
CA ALA A 76 7.02 2.49 10.08
C ALA A 76 8.24 1.88 9.36
N LEU A 77 8.79 0.78 9.90
CA LEU A 77 9.93 0.06 9.32
C LEU A 77 9.48 -1.25 8.66
N TYR A 78 10.12 -1.62 7.55
CA TYR A 78 9.94 -2.93 6.91
C TYR A 78 10.44 -4.08 7.79
N SER A 79 11.51 -3.84 8.55
CA SER A 79 12.08 -4.78 9.52
C SER A 79 12.48 -4.02 10.78
N PRO A 80 12.19 -4.54 11.99
CA PRO A 80 12.65 -3.94 13.24
C PRO A 80 14.18 -3.71 13.28
N ALA A 81 14.96 -4.56 12.61
CA ALA A 81 16.41 -4.45 12.57
C ALA A 81 16.91 -3.14 11.92
N PHE A 82 16.10 -2.53 11.06
CA PHE A 82 16.46 -1.28 10.36
C PHE A 82 16.45 -0.06 11.28
N ALA A 83 15.90 -0.17 12.50
CA ALA A 83 16.01 0.86 13.53
C ALA A 83 17.47 1.22 13.87
N SER A 84 18.39 0.25 13.74
CA SER A 84 19.82 0.45 13.97
C SER A 84 20.48 1.48 13.03
N ARG A 85 19.83 1.82 11.91
CA ARG A 85 20.29 2.83 10.94
C ARG A 85 19.94 4.26 11.37
N ILE A 86 19.17 4.43 12.45
CA ILE A 86 18.71 5.73 12.93
C ILE A 86 19.45 6.09 14.22
N LYS A 87 20.27 7.13 14.15
CA LYS A 87 20.86 7.78 15.32
C LYS A 87 19.94 8.92 15.79
N VAL A 88 19.66 8.97 17.08
CA VAL A 88 18.92 10.07 17.71
C VAL A 88 19.88 11.07 18.37
N GLY A 89 19.52 12.35 18.35
CA GLY A 89 20.29 13.43 18.98
C GLY A 89 19.47 14.71 19.17
N ASN A 90 20.11 15.79 19.57
CA ASN A 90 19.44 17.08 19.76
C ASN A 90 20.11 18.23 19.01
N PHE A 91 19.40 19.34 18.84
CA PHE A 91 19.91 20.49 18.08
C PHE A 91 21.11 21.18 18.73
N ASP A 92 21.23 21.16 20.06
CA ASP A 92 22.32 21.85 20.75
C ASP A 92 23.63 21.06 20.62
N ASP A 93 23.57 19.74 20.77
CA ASP A 93 24.76 18.87 20.81
C ASP A 93 25.15 18.33 19.43
N ASN A 94 24.20 18.18 18.51
CA ASN A 94 24.39 17.39 17.29
C ASN A 94 24.06 18.12 15.99
N LEU A 95 23.53 19.35 15.99
CA LEU A 95 23.20 20.03 14.72
C LEU A 95 24.45 20.29 13.85
N ALA A 96 25.62 20.47 14.45
CA ALA A 96 26.88 20.62 13.70
C ALA A 96 27.29 19.36 12.93
N ASP A 97 26.72 18.18 13.24
CA ASP A 97 27.00 16.95 12.53
C ASP A 97 26.45 16.95 11.09
N ILE A 98 25.47 17.82 10.78
CA ILE A 98 24.83 17.90 9.44
C ILE A 98 25.81 18.19 8.30
N LYS A 99 27.00 18.73 8.60
CA LYS A 99 28.11 18.88 7.63
C LYS A 99 28.51 17.56 6.96
N ASN A 100 28.24 16.43 7.62
CA ASN A 100 28.54 15.09 7.14
C ASN A 100 27.36 14.45 6.39
N TYR A 101 26.23 15.14 6.23
CA TYR A 101 25.01 14.61 5.66
C TYR A 101 24.78 15.15 4.24
N ASP A 102 24.20 14.32 3.38
CA ASP A 102 24.00 14.62 1.96
C ASP A 102 22.68 15.36 1.73
N TRP A 103 21.70 15.13 2.62
CA TRP A 103 20.39 15.75 2.57
C TRP A 103 19.86 16.02 3.99
N VAL A 104 19.47 17.27 4.23
CA VAL A 104 18.83 17.75 5.47
C VAL A 104 17.36 18.04 5.20
N ILE A 105 16.47 17.43 5.97
CA ILE A 105 15.00 17.57 5.83
C ILE A 105 14.44 18.18 7.11
N GLU A 106 13.79 19.32 6.98
CA GLU A 106 13.13 20.02 8.09
C GLU A 106 11.68 19.56 8.24
N VAL A 107 11.32 19.19 9.47
CA VAL A 107 10.01 18.67 9.88
C VAL A 107 9.63 19.18 11.29
N VAL A 108 9.99 20.43 11.61
CA VAL A 108 9.63 21.10 12.86
C VAL A 108 8.25 21.77 12.76
N VAL A 109 7.82 22.36 13.88
CA VAL A 109 6.51 23.03 14.01
C VAL A 109 6.25 24.03 12.87
N GLU A 110 4.97 24.15 12.48
CA GLU A 110 4.53 24.95 11.33
C GLU A 110 4.50 26.46 11.63
N ARG A 111 5.69 27.02 11.88
CA ARG A 111 5.93 28.42 12.21
C ARG A 111 7.12 28.97 11.43
N LEU A 112 6.88 29.98 10.60
CA LEU A 112 7.89 30.56 9.71
C LEU A 112 9.11 31.11 10.48
N ASP A 113 8.89 31.77 11.61
CA ASP A 113 9.98 32.34 12.42
C ASP A 113 10.92 31.28 13.00
N ILE A 114 10.36 30.15 13.47
CA ILE A 114 11.14 29.01 13.98
C ILE A 114 11.92 28.36 12.83
N LYS A 115 11.28 28.11 11.68
CA LYS A 115 11.92 27.52 10.51
C LYS A 115 13.06 28.40 9.99
N ARG A 116 12.86 29.73 9.88
CA ARG A 116 13.92 30.68 9.46
C ARG A 116 15.12 30.67 10.40
N SER A 117 14.89 30.65 11.72
CA SER A 117 15.98 30.56 12.71
C SER A 117 16.75 29.25 12.60
N LEU A 118 16.05 28.12 12.38
CA LEU A 118 16.71 26.83 12.16
C LEU A 118 17.53 26.83 10.87
N TYR A 119 16.98 27.35 9.76
CA TYR A 119 17.72 27.40 8.49
C TYR A 119 18.96 28.30 8.54
N GLU A 120 19.04 29.25 9.47
CA GLU A 120 20.24 30.08 9.66
C GLU A 120 21.40 29.22 10.15
N LYS A 121 21.11 28.39 11.15
CA LYS A 121 22.06 27.43 11.70
C LYS A 121 22.39 26.36 10.65
N VAL A 122 21.40 25.86 9.91
CA VAL A 122 21.61 24.86 8.86
C VAL A 122 22.51 25.41 7.75
N ASP A 123 22.28 26.63 7.28
CA ASP A 123 23.09 27.26 6.23
C ASP A 123 24.54 27.47 6.69
N ALA A 124 24.74 27.87 7.95
CA ALA A 124 26.08 28.06 8.52
C ALA A 124 26.84 26.73 8.77
N LEU A 125 26.14 25.62 9.05
CA LEU A 125 26.75 24.37 9.49
C LEU A 125 26.85 23.30 8.41
N ARG A 126 26.02 23.33 7.36
CA ARG A 126 26.07 22.33 6.27
C ARG A 126 27.30 22.55 5.37
N LYS A 127 27.67 21.51 4.61
CA LYS A 127 28.64 21.67 3.51
C LYS A 127 27.96 22.28 2.27
N PRO A 128 28.68 23.04 1.42
CA PRO A 128 28.14 23.52 0.15
C PRO A 128 27.60 22.39 -0.73
N GLY A 129 26.51 22.65 -1.46
CA GLY A 129 25.84 21.67 -2.31
C GLY A 129 24.98 20.62 -1.58
N THR A 130 24.95 20.58 -0.24
CA THR A 130 24.01 19.73 0.51
C THR A 130 22.57 20.08 0.15
N LEU A 131 21.75 19.05 -0.13
CA LEU A 131 20.31 19.23 -0.33
C LEU A 131 19.67 19.65 0.99
N VAL A 132 18.86 20.70 0.95
CA VAL A 132 18.06 21.13 2.11
C VAL A 132 16.61 21.17 1.68
N THR A 133 15.71 20.55 2.43
CA THR A 133 14.30 20.55 2.07
C THR A 133 13.39 20.74 3.28
N SER A 134 12.15 21.19 3.03
CA SER A 134 11.11 21.32 4.04
C SER A 134 9.95 20.37 3.77
N ASN A 135 9.44 19.71 4.81
CA ASN A 135 8.18 18.98 4.81
C ASN A 135 6.98 19.84 5.26
N THR A 136 7.07 21.17 5.14
CA THR A 136 5.91 22.05 5.40
C THR A 136 4.69 21.63 4.57
N SER A 137 3.50 21.80 5.12
CA SER A 137 2.24 21.41 4.48
C SER A 137 1.49 22.60 3.86
N GLY A 138 1.95 23.84 4.09
CA GLY A 138 1.31 25.02 3.53
C GLY A 138 2.03 26.36 3.69
N ILE A 139 3.25 26.42 4.22
CA ILE A 139 4.06 27.64 4.17
C ILE A 139 4.76 27.70 2.81
N PRO A 140 4.62 28.79 2.03
CA PRO A 140 5.34 28.95 0.77
C PRO A 140 6.86 28.81 0.96
N ILE A 141 7.49 28.03 0.10
CA ILE A 141 8.90 27.63 0.20
C ILE A 141 9.82 28.84 0.06
N HIS A 142 9.51 29.77 -0.85
CA HIS A 142 10.34 30.97 -1.05
C HIS A 142 10.51 31.81 0.22
N LEU A 143 9.50 31.89 1.09
CA LEU A 143 9.57 32.65 2.35
C LEU A 143 10.61 32.07 3.33
N MET A 144 10.86 30.76 3.27
CA MET A 144 11.86 30.08 4.09
C MET A 144 13.29 30.25 3.54
N ALA A 145 13.41 30.54 2.24
CA ALA A 145 14.69 30.75 1.56
C ALA A 145 15.24 32.17 1.73
N GLU A 146 14.43 33.12 2.22
CA GLU A 146 14.80 34.53 2.36
C GLU A 146 16.00 34.75 3.29
N GLY A 147 16.99 35.50 2.79
CA GLY A 147 18.20 35.83 3.55
C GLY A 147 19.13 34.63 3.80
N ARG A 148 19.03 33.57 2.98
CA ARG A 148 19.99 32.45 2.94
C ARG A 148 21.04 32.65 1.85
N SER A 149 22.16 31.93 1.98
CA SER A 149 23.24 31.95 1.00
C SER A 149 22.77 31.54 -0.40
N GLU A 150 23.47 31.98 -1.44
CA GLU A 150 23.16 31.58 -2.82
C GLU A 150 23.22 30.06 -3.01
N ASP A 151 24.23 29.41 -2.42
CA ASP A 151 24.37 27.95 -2.46
C ASP A 151 23.19 27.25 -1.76
N PHE A 152 22.68 27.81 -0.66
CA PHE A 152 21.50 27.26 0.00
C PHE A 152 20.28 27.34 -0.90
N ARG A 153 19.98 28.53 -1.44
CA ARG A 153 18.79 28.75 -2.26
C ARG A 153 18.77 27.86 -3.50
N LYS A 154 19.93 27.66 -4.15
CA LYS A 154 20.08 26.72 -5.28
C LYS A 154 19.81 25.26 -4.91
N ASN A 155 20.09 24.86 -3.68
CA ASN A 155 19.92 23.48 -3.20
C ASN A 155 18.72 23.31 -2.26
N PHE A 156 17.80 24.28 -2.24
CA PHE A 156 16.63 24.29 -1.37
C PHE A 156 15.33 24.04 -2.14
N ALA A 157 14.46 23.17 -1.62
CA ALA A 157 13.13 22.89 -2.17
C ALA A 157 12.16 22.37 -1.10
N GLY A 158 10.86 22.42 -1.36
CA GLY A 158 9.87 21.65 -0.60
C GLY A 158 9.91 20.16 -0.99
N THR A 159 9.84 19.27 0.00
CA THR A 159 9.62 17.84 -0.17
C THR A 159 8.55 17.39 0.79
N HIS A 160 7.31 17.49 0.36
CA HIS A 160 6.14 17.28 1.21
C HIS A 160 5.67 15.83 1.11
N PHE A 161 5.98 15.06 2.16
CA PHE A 161 5.53 13.69 2.39
C PHE A 161 4.17 13.67 3.08
N PHE A 162 3.38 12.64 2.78
CA PHE A 162 2.05 12.44 3.35
C PHE A 162 2.06 11.38 4.45
N ASN A 163 1.25 11.57 5.49
CA ASN A 163 1.21 10.68 6.64
C ASN A 163 0.31 9.45 6.37
N PRO A 164 0.76 8.20 6.62
CA PRO A 164 2.12 7.79 6.97
C PRO A 164 3.06 7.66 5.75
N PRO A 165 4.30 8.20 5.80
CA PRO A 165 5.24 8.24 4.67
C PRO A 165 5.58 6.89 4.06
N ARG A 166 5.50 5.78 4.79
CA ARG A 166 5.73 4.45 4.20
C ARG A 166 4.60 4.05 3.24
N TYR A 167 3.34 4.29 3.63
CA TYR A 167 2.16 3.76 2.94
C TYR A 167 1.55 4.75 1.93
N LEU A 168 1.58 6.05 2.23
CA LEU A 168 1.12 7.08 1.30
C LEU A 168 2.22 7.36 0.29
N ARG A 169 1.85 7.29 -1.00
CA ARG A 169 2.82 7.27 -2.10
C ARG A 169 3.17 8.66 -2.60
N LEU A 170 2.39 9.69 -2.31
CA LEU A 170 2.67 11.03 -2.79
C LEU A 170 3.93 11.62 -2.14
N LEU A 171 4.77 12.23 -2.99
CA LEU A 171 5.82 13.16 -2.60
C LEU A 171 5.72 14.39 -3.51
N GLU A 172 5.29 15.52 -2.96
CA GLU A 172 5.26 16.78 -3.70
C GLU A 172 6.66 17.43 -3.63
N ILE A 173 7.20 17.79 -4.79
CA ILE A 173 8.46 18.53 -4.95
C ILE A 173 8.12 19.97 -5.33
N ILE A 174 8.54 20.93 -4.51
CA ILE A 174 8.14 22.34 -4.63
C ILE A 174 9.39 23.23 -4.74
N PRO A 175 9.89 23.50 -5.95
CA PRO A 175 11.02 24.41 -6.13
C PRO A 175 10.62 25.86 -5.87
N THR A 176 11.62 26.65 -5.47
CA THR A 176 11.59 28.11 -5.56
C THR A 176 12.10 28.58 -6.92
N ALA A 177 12.00 29.87 -7.22
CA ALA A 177 12.59 30.45 -8.42
C ALA A 177 14.14 30.33 -8.46
N ASP A 178 14.78 30.21 -7.29
CA ASP A 178 16.24 30.08 -7.18
C ASP A 178 16.72 28.61 -7.19
N THR A 179 15.80 27.64 -7.07
CA THR A 179 16.14 26.22 -6.98
C THR A 179 16.72 25.73 -8.30
N ASP A 180 17.89 25.12 -8.25
CA ASP A 180 18.56 24.63 -9.45
C ASP A 180 17.80 23.46 -10.07
N GLN A 181 17.62 23.45 -11.39
CA GLN A 181 16.82 22.42 -12.07
C GLN A 181 17.39 21.01 -11.81
N SER A 182 18.72 20.91 -11.68
CA SER A 182 19.40 19.65 -11.35
C SER A 182 18.98 19.05 -10.01
N VAL A 183 18.55 19.88 -9.06
CA VAL A 183 18.02 19.47 -7.76
C VAL A 183 16.59 18.95 -7.90
N VAL A 184 15.77 19.63 -8.70
CA VAL A 184 14.39 19.21 -8.99
C VAL A 184 14.38 17.84 -9.66
N ASP A 185 15.16 17.68 -10.74
CA ASP A 185 15.26 16.42 -11.48
C ASP A 185 15.76 15.28 -10.57
N PHE A 186 16.76 15.59 -9.72
CA PHE A 186 17.28 14.64 -8.75
C PHE A 186 16.21 14.20 -7.73
N LEU A 187 15.48 15.14 -7.14
CA LEU A 187 14.45 14.84 -6.12
C LEU A 187 13.28 14.05 -6.72
N MET A 188 12.85 14.40 -7.94
CA MET A 188 11.82 13.68 -8.68
C MET A 188 12.27 12.24 -8.95
N HIS A 189 13.48 12.04 -9.49
CA HIS A 189 14.00 10.71 -9.77
C HIS A 189 14.25 9.90 -8.48
N TYR A 190 14.86 10.51 -7.46
CA TYR A 190 15.18 9.83 -6.21
C TYR A 190 13.90 9.42 -5.46
N GLY A 191 12.89 10.29 -5.43
CA GLY A 191 11.60 9.98 -4.84
C GLY A 191 10.91 8.80 -5.53
N ASP A 192 10.90 8.79 -6.87
CA ASP A 192 10.28 7.73 -7.65
C ASP A 192 11.00 6.39 -7.52
N LEU A 193 12.31 6.36 -7.76
CA LEU A 193 13.08 5.11 -7.82
C LEU A 193 13.45 4.59 -6.43
N PHE A 194 14.00 5.43 -5.56
CA PHE A 194 14.58 5.01 -4.29
C PHE A 194 13.57 5.03 -3.15
N LEU A 195 12.66 6.00 -3.11
CA LEU A 195 11.66 6.11 -2.03
C LEU A 195 10.31 5.45 -2.37
N GLY A 196 10.13 4.95 -3.59
CA GLY A 196 8.90 4.30 -4.04
C GLY A 196 7.70 5.24 -4.17
N LYS A 197 7.95 6.54 -4.34
CA LYS A 197 6.93 7.59 -4.34
C LYS A 197 6.39 7.86 -5.73
N THR A 198 5.15 8.32 -5.80
CA THR A 198 4.66 9.10 -6.93
C THR A 198 5.11 10.54 -6.69
N THR A 199 6.18 10.96 -7.36
CA THR A 199 6.70 12.32 -7.24
C THR A 199 5.92 13.27 -8.14
N VAL A 200 5.43 14.37 -7.56
CA VAL A 200 4.65 15.38 -8.28
C VAL A 200 5.33 16.73 -8.13
N LEU A 201 5.70 17.34 -9.26
CA LEU A 201 6.27 18.68 -9.28
C LEU A 201 5.15 19.73 -9.16
N CYS A 202 5.17 20.50 -8.07
CA CYS A 202 4.15 21.48 -7.72
C CYS A 202 4.71 22.91 -7.81
N LYS A 203 3.83 23.88 -8.06
CA LYS A 203 4.17 25.29 -7.91
C LYS A 203 4.13 25.70 -6.44
N ASP A 204 4.94 26.72 -6.09
CA ASP A 204 5.01 27.25 -4.72
C ASP A 204 3.79 28.13 -4.38
N THR A 205 2.65 27.47 -4.18
CA THR A 205 1.37 28.08 -3.81
C THR A 205 0.83 27.50 -2.51
N PRO A 206 -0.01 28.23 -1.75
CA PRO A 206 -0.61 27.72 -0.52
C PRO A 206 -1.31 26.35 -0.73
N GLY A 207 -0.94 25.37 0.10
CA GLY A 207 -1.49 24.01 0.03
C GLY A 207 -1.08 23.18 -1.20
N PHE A 208 -0.13 23.66 -2.00
CA PHE A 208 0.42 22.99 -3.19
C PHE A 208 -0.68 22.46 -4.12
N ILE A 209 -0.69 21.15 -4.40
CA ILE A 209 -1.73 20.52 -5.22
C ILE A 209 -2.69 19.71 -4.34
N ALA A 210 -2.18 18.71 -3.64
CA ALA A 210 -2.99 17.71 -2.96
C ALA A 210 -3.80 18.32 -1.80
N ASN A 211 -3.16 19.08 -0.90
CA ASN A 211 -3.87 19.68 0.22
C ASN A 211 -4.90 20.70 -0.27
N ARG A 212 -4.58 21.49 -1.31
CA ARG A 212 -5.51 22.48 -1.86
C ARG A 212 -6.78 21.85 -2.42
N LEU A 213 -6.63 20.85 -3.30
CA LEU A 213 -7.78 20.21 -3.96
C LEU A 213 -8.50 19.19 -3.06
N GLY A 214 -7.75 18.43 -2.27
CA GLY A 214 -8.33 17.41 -1.40
C GLY A 214 -9.08 17.99 -0.21
N ILE A 215 -8.59 19.06 0.41
CA ILE A 215 -9.32 19.76 1.48
C ILE A 215 -10.54 20.49 0.93
N TYR A 216 -10.44 21.09 -0.28
CA TYR A 216 -11.60 21.63 -0.98
C TYR A 216 -12.68 20.56 -1.15
N ALA A 217 -12.32 19.41 -1.74
CA ALA A 217 -13.24 18.31 -1.97
C ALA A 217 -13.86 17.77 -0.67
N LEU A 218 -13.07 17.67 0.40
CA LEU A 218 -13.54 17.23 1.72
C LEU A 218 -14.59 18.20 2.29
N ILE A 219 -14.27 19.50 2.35
CA ILE A 219 -15.17 20.53 2.91
C ILE A 219 -16.47 20.61 2.11
N GLN A 220 -16.37 20.63 0.79
CA GLN A 220 -17.55 20.73 -0.07
C GLN A 220 -18.42 19.48 -0.03
N THR A 221 -17.80 18.30 0.09
CA THR A 221 -18.55 17.05 0.33
C THR A 221 -19.36 17.12 1.63
N ILE A 222 -18.77 17.61 2.71
CA ILE A 222 -19.45 17.73 4.01
C ILE A 222 -20.58 18.77 3.94
N ARG A 223 -20.36 19.88 3.24
CA ARG A 223 -21.38 20.92 3.01
C ARG A 223 -22.58 20.39 2.25
N VAL A 224 -22.34 19.72 1.11
CA VAL A 224 -23.41 19.10 0.30
C VAL A 224 -24.16 18.05 1.12
N ALA A 225 -23.46 17.25 1.92
CA ALA A 225 -24.09 16.27 2.80
C ALA A 225 -25.02 16.92 3.85
N GLU A 226 -24.59 18.02 4.46
CA GLU A 226 -25.38 18.79 5.42
C GLU A 226 -26.64 19.38 4.74
N GLU A 227 -26.50 20.00 3.56
CA GLU A 227 -27.61 20.55 2.77
C GLU A 227 -28.65 19.49 2.35
N MET A 228 -28.19 18.29 2.02
CA MET A 228 -29.04 17.17 1.59
C MET A 228 -29.62 16.37 2.76
N GLY A 229 -29.20 16.65 3.99
CA GLY A 229 -29.58 15.93 5.19
C GLY A 229 -29.16 14.46 5.15
N LEU A 230 -27.97 14.17 4.62
CA LEU A 230 -27.37 12.84 4.61
C LEU A 230 -26.70 12.56 5.95
N SER A 231 -26.81 11.32 6.43
CA SER A 231 -26.13 10.84 7.63
C SER A 231 -24.64 10.56 7.37
N VAL A 232 -23.86 10.47 8.45
CA VAL A 232 -22.43 10.12 8.40
C VAL A 232 -22.20 8.80 7.65
N ASP A 233 -22.96 7.76 7.98
CA ASP A 233 -22.84 6.44 7.36
C ASP A 233 -23.18 6.45 5.87
N GLU A 234 -24.21 7.21 5.47
CA GLU A 234 -24.59 7.35 4.06
C GLU A 234 -23.45 7.96 3.25
N VAL A 235 -22.85 9.05 3.73
CA VAL A 235 -21.75 9.73 3.02
C VAL A 235 -20.52 8.85 2.95
N ASP A 236 -20.12 8.18 4.03
CA ASP A 236 -18.97 7.28 4.01
C ASP A 236 -19.19 6.09 3.08
N LYS A 237 -20.44 5.62 2.94
CA LYS A 237 -20.79 4.60 1.95
C LYS A 237 -20.68 5.12 0.52
N LEU A 238 -21.14 6.35 0.26
CA LEU A 238 -21.10 6.99 -1.07
C LEU A 238 -19.68 7.39 -1.49
N THR A 239 -18.82 7.75 -0.54
CA THR A 239 -17.47 8.27 -0.78
C THR A 239 -16.36 7.26 -0.54
N GLY A 240 -16.71 5.99 -0.27
CA GLY A 240 -15.78 4.90 -0.03
C GLY A 240 -15.50 4.03 -1.28
N PRO A 241 -15.42 2.70 -1.14
CA PRO A 241 -14.97 1.79 -2.22
C PRO A 241 -15.83 1.80 -3.49
N VAL A 242 -17.11 2.20 -3.41
CA VAL A 242 -17.96 2.28 -4.61
C VAL A 242 -17.44 3.30 -5.62
N ALA A 243 -16.81 4.37 -5.15
CA ALA A 243 -16.18 5.42 -5.94
C ALA A 243 -14.65 5.25 -6.04
N GLY A 244 -14.12 4.05 -5.77
CA GLY A 244 -12.67 3.79 -5.86
C GLY A 244 -11.84 4.48 -4.79
N ARG A 245 -12.42 4.79 -3.62
CA ARG A 245 -11.75 5.48 -2.51
C ARG A 245 -11.55 4.57 -1.30
N PRO A 246 -10.67 4.92 -0.34
CA PRO A 246 -10.44 4.13 0.85
C PRO A 246 -11.73 3.84 1.65
N LYS A 247 -11.75 2.71 2.37
CA LYS A 247 -12.90 2.28 3.19
C LYS A 247 -13.31 3.27 4.27
N SER A 248 -12.43 4.21 4.63
CA SER A 248 -12.68 5.27 5.60
C SER A 248 -13.60 6.37 5.08
N GLY A 249 -13.99 6.39 3.80
CA GLY A 249 -14.88 7.42 3.28
C GLY A 249 -14.39 8.84 3.59
N THR A 250 -15.32 9.73 3.93
CA THR A 250 -15.10 11.16 4.20
C THR A 250 -14.90 11.41 5.69
N TYR A 251 -15.87 10.98 6.51
CA TYR A 251 -15.94 11.28 7.92
C TYR A 251 -15.01 10.42 8.75
N ARG A 252 -14.96 9.09 8.50
CA ARG A 252 -13.99 8.24 9.19
C ARG A 252 -12.55 8.62 8.84
N LEU A 253 -12.28 9.11 7.62
CA LEU A 253 -10.97 9.70 7.27
C LEU A 253 -10.69 10.96 8.10
N SER A 254 -11.65 11.88 8.19
CA SER A 254 -11.51 13.10 9.00
C SER A 254 -11.22 12.78 10.48
N ASP A 255 -11.85 11.76 11.05
CA ASP A 255 -11.60 11.34 12.43
C ASP A 255 -10.21 10.73 12.64
N VAL A 256 -9.69 10.02 11.63
CA VAL A 256 -8.35 9.40 11.68
C VAL A 256 -7.25 10.45 11.53
N VAL A 257 -7.42 11.41 10.61
CA VAL A 257 -6.48 12.52 10.41
C VAL A 257 -6.53 13.50 11.59
N GLY A 258 -7.72 13.75 12.12
CA GLY A 258 -7.98 14.74 13.15
C GLY A 258 -8.55 16.02 12.57
N LEU A 259 -9.70 16.45 13.10
CA LEU A 259 -10.46 17.57 12.57
C LEU A 259 -9.70 18.90 12.63
N ASP A 260 -8.88 19.10 13.66
CA ASP A 260 -8.07 20.31 13.82
C ASP A 260 -7.05 20.50 12.70
N THR A 261 -6.44 19.41 12.21
CA THR A 261 -5.51 19.48 11.07
C THR A 261 -6.23 19.97 9.82
N THR A 262 -7.39 19.40 9.51
CA THR A 262 -8.26 19.85 8.41
C THR A 262 -8.64 21.32 8.56
N VAL A 263 -9.08 21.73 9.76
CA VAL A 263 -9.47 23.11 10.08
C VAL A 263 -8.30 24.09 9.91
N HIS A 264 -7.10 23.73 10.36
CA HIS A 264 -5.91 24.57 10.20
C HIS A 264 -5.57 24.80 8.73
N VAL A 265 -5.61 23.75 7.90
CA VAL A 265 -5.34 23.88 6.46
C VAL A 265 -6.43 24.70 5.78
N ALA A 266 -7.70 24.45 6.09
CA ALA A 266 -8.84 25.20 5.55
C ALA A 266 -8.73 26.70 5.84
N ASN A 267 -8.43 27.06 7.09
CA ASN A 267 -8.26 28.45 7.50
C ASN A 267 -7.07 29.13 6.81
N ASN A 268 -5.96 28.40 6.61
CA ASN A 268 -4.81 28.92 5.87
C ASN A 268 -5.17 29.17 4.39
N LEU A 269 -5.85 28.24 3.73
CA LEU A 269 -6.32 28.40 2.35
C LEU A 269 -7.33 29.55 2.21
N TYR A 270 -8.26 29.68 3.16
CA TYR A 270 -9.19 30.81 3.22
C TYR A 270 -8.47 32.15 3.37
N ALA A 271 -7.50 32.26 4.29
CA ALA A 271 -6.75 33.49 4.50
C ALA A 271 -5.86 33.85 3.31
N SER A 272 -5.18 32.86 2.72
CA SER A 272 -4.25 33.08 1.61
C SER A 272 -4.93 33.33 0.25
N GLY A 273 -6.19 32.92 0.09
CA GLY A 273 -6.99 33.15 -1.10
C GLY A 273 -7.57 34.56 -1.24
N GLU A 274 -7.40 35.45 -0.24
CA GLU A 274 -7.98 36.80 -0.27
C GLU A 274 -7.53 37.60 -1.51
N GLY A 275 -8.52 38.05 -2.29
CA GLY A 275 -8.31 38.78 -3.55
C GLY A 275 -7.69 37.97 -4.70
N LYS A 276 -7.52 36.65 -4.54
CA LYS A 276 -6.80 35.78 -5.49
C LYS A 276 -7.56 34.52 -5.91
N ASP A 277 -8.39 33.95 -5.03
CA ASP A 277 -9.16 32.73 -5.27
C ASP A 277 -10.66 33.06 -5.30
N GLU A 278 -11.31 32.91 -6.46
CA GLU A 278 -12.75 33.14 -6.65
C GLU A 278 -13.63 32.16 -5.86
N SER A 279 -13.07 31.01 -5.49
CA SER A 279 -13.72 30.00 -4.67
C SER A 279 -13.28 30.06 -3.20
N ARG A 280 -12.65 31.16 -2.74
CA ARG A 280 -12.18 31.32 -1.35
C ARG A 280 -13.23 30.94 -0.31
N GLU A 281 -14.48 31.37 -0.49
CA GLU A 281 -15.57 31.11 0.46
C GLU A 281 -15.89 29.61 0.60
N ALA A 282 -15.49 28.78 -0.36
CA ALA A 282 -15.62 27.33 -0.28
C ALA A 282 -14.76 26.71 0.84
N PHE A 283 -13.72 27.40 1.33
CA PHE A 283 -12.89 26.94 2.45
C PHE A 283 -13.47 27.30 3.82
N ALA A 284 -14.54 28.09 3.89
CA ALA A 284 -15.24 28.33 5.15
C ALA A 284 -15.76 27.00 5.72
N LEU A 285 -15.65 26.80 7.04
CA LEU A 285 -16.06 25.54 7.66
C LEU A 285 -17.59 25.36 7.59
N PRO A 286 -18.08 24.16 7.23
CA PRO A 286 -19.49 23.80 7.38
C PRO A 286 -19.92 23.84 8.85
N GLY A 287 -21.22 24.04 9.10
CA GLY A 287 -21.75 24.27 10.44
C GLY A 287 -21.45 23.10 11.39
N ILE A 288 -21.54 21.87 10.91
CA ILE A 288 -21.21 20.69 11.70
C ILE A 288 -19.72 20.61 12.09
N MET A 289 -18.80 20.95 11.18
CA MET A 289 -17.37 20.93 11.46
C MET A 289 -17.00 21.99 12.51
N GLN A 290 -17.61 23.18 12.42
CA GLN A 290 -17.40 24.23 13.40
C GLN A 290 -17.83 23.78 14.81
N LYS A 291 -19.03 23.20 14.94
CA LYS A 291 -19.54 22.67 16.22
C LYS A 291 -18.62 21.60 16.82
N LEU A 292 -18.14 20.66 15.99
CA LEU A 292 -17.23 19.62 16.44
C LEU A 292 -15.90 20.18 16.94
N PHE A 293 -15.36 21.16 16.23
CA PHE A 293 -14.12 21.83 16.61
C PHE A 293 -14.26 22.60 17.94
N GLU A 294 -15.34 23.38 18.10
CA GLU A 294 -15.65 24.12 19.33
C GLU A 294 -15.84 23.19 20.53
N ASN A 295 -16.48 22.04 20.32
CA ASN A 295 -16.69 21.01 21.35
C ASN A 295 -15.45 20.15 21.63
N LYS A 296 -14.33 20.37 20.92
CA LYS A 296 -13.10 19.55 20.99
C LYS A 296 -13.33 18.06 20.65
N TRP A 297 -14.26 17.77 19.75
CA TRP A 297 -14.51 16.42 19.23
C TRP A 297 -13.68 16.26 17.95
N LEU A 298 -12.39 16.00 18.13
CA LEU A 298 -11.36 16.05 17.09
C LEU A 298 -11.08 14.69 16.44
N GLY A 299 -11.93 13.68 16.63
CA GLY A 299 -11.78 12.35 16.07
C GLY A 299 -11.12 11.34 17.02
N ASP A 300 -10.37 10.40 16.45
CA ASP A 300 -9.81 9.25 17.17
C ASP A 300 -8.91 9.66 18.34
N LYS A 301 -8.17 10.77 18.20
CA LYS A 301 -7.26 11.28 19.22
C LYS A 301 -7.94 11.84 20.47
N THR A 302 -9.21 12.24 20.36
CA THR A 302 -10.05 12.69 21.47
C THR A 302 -11.13 11.66 21.83
N GLY A 303 -11.08 10.47 21.22
CA GLY A 303 -12.03 9.38 21.44
C GLY A 303 -13.42 9.57 20.81
N GLN A 304 -13.68 10.73 20.20
CA GLN A 304 -14.94 11.03 19.51
C GLN A 304 -14.77 12.19 18.50
N GLY A 305 -15.52 12.11 17.40
CA GLY A 305 -15.60 13.08 16.30
C GLY A 305 -16.91 12.89 15.53
N PHE A 306 -16.85 12.57 14.24
CA PHE A 306 -18.05 12.12 13.49
C PHE A 306 -18.51 10.73 13.93
N TYR A 307 -17.57 9.91 14.38
CA TYR A 307 -17.81 8.62 15.01
C TYR A 307 -17.38 8.62 16.47
N LYS A 308 -18.00 7.74 17.25
CA LYS A 308 -17.61 7.45 18.63
C LYS A 308 -17.61 5.94 18.86
N LYS A 309 -16.50 5.44 19.39
CA LYS A 309 -16.35 4.02 19.71
C LYS A 309 -16.66 3.79 21.19
N ILE A 310 -17.65 2.97 21.47
CA ILE A 310 -18.04 2.55 22.83
C ILE A 310 -17.87 1.05 23.01
N LYS A 311 -18.02 0.58 24.25
CA LYS A 311 -18.14 -0.84 24.61
C LYS A 311 -19.61 -1.12 24.95
N ASP A 312 -20.20 -2.15 24.35
CA ASP A 312 -21.53 -2.62 24.73
C ASP A 312 -21.48 -3.41 26.04
N GLU A 313 -22.66 -3.83 26.53
CA GLU A 313 -22.83 -4.62 27.76
C GLU A 313 -22.06 -5.95 27.75
N LYS A 314 -21.68 -6.46 26.57
CA LYS A 314 -20.90 -7.68 26.37
C LYS A 314 -19.40 -7.40 26.17
N GLY A 315 -18.96 -6.15 26.36
CA GLY A 315 -17.57 -5.72 26.16
C GLY A 315 -17.13 -5.65 24.70
N LYS A 316 -18.06 -5.82 23.74
CA LYS A 316 -17.78 -5.70 22.31
C LYS A 316 -17.74 -4.23 21.93
N SER A 317 -16.80 -3.88 21.06
CA SER A 317 -16.73 -2.50 20.56
C SER A 317 -17.84 -2.23 19.56
N VAL A 318 -18.58 -1.15 19.79
CA VAL A 318 -19.64 -0.63 18.91
C VAL A 318 -19.23 0.75 18.43
N ILE A 319 -19.45 1.03 17.15
CA ILE A 319 -19.21 2.33 16.55
C ILE A 319 -20.57 3.02 16.39
N LEU A 320 -20.67 4.21 16.97
CA LEU A 320 -21.81 5.10 16.84
C LEU A 320 -21.45 6.23 15.89
N ALA A 321 -22.42 6.68 15.11
CA ALA A 321 -22.31 7.80 14.19
C ALA A 321 -23.02 9.04 14.79
N LEU A 322 -22.50 10.23 14.51
CA LEU A 322 -23.10 11.48 14.96
C LEU A 322 -24.35 11.82 14.13
N ASP A 323 -25.46 12.14 14.80
CA ASP A 323 -26.61 12.77 14.17
C ASP A 323 -26.40 14.30 14.12
N PHE A 324 -26.42 14.88 12.91
CA PHE A 324 -26.12 16.31 12.73
C PHE A 324 -27.19 17.25 13.29
N LYS A 325 -28.42 16.77 13.50
CA LYS A 325 -29.54 17.58 14.01
C LYS A 325 -29.54 17.60 15.54
N THR A 326 -29.37 16.44 16.16
CA THR A 326 -29.42 16.33 17.63
C THR A 326 -28.06 16.49 18.30
N LEU A 327 -26.97 16.29 17.55
CA LEU A 327 -25.60 16.16 18.07
C LEU A 327 -25.42 14.99 19.05
N GLU A 328 -26.29 13.99 18.96
CA GLU A 328 -26.19 12.75 19.72
C GLU A 328 -25.58 11.64 18.86
N TYR A 329 -24.95 10.66 19.51
CA TYR A 329 -24.36 9.50 18.83
C TYR A 329 -25.36 8.36 18.76
N VAL A 330 -25.72 7.94 17.55
CA VAL A 330 -26.68 6.87 17.27
C VAL A 330 -25.99 5.62 16.71
N PRO A 331 -26.56 4.41 16.89
CA PRO A 331 -26.00 3.20 16.30
C PRO A 331 -25.88 3.30 14.77
N SER A 332 -24.71 2.92 14.24
CA SER A 332 -24.47 2.97 12.79
C SER A 332 -25.45 2.05 12.05
N GLY A 333 -26.03 2.55 10.95
CA GLY A 333 -27.16 1.94 10.25
C GLY A 333 -26.80 1.20 8.94
N LYS A 334 -27.73 0.40 8.42
CA LYS A 334 -27.61 -0.15 7.05
C LYS A 334 -27.99 0.93 6.03
N VAL A 335 -27.04 1.34 5.21
CA VAL A 335 -27.25 2.28 4.10
C VAL A 335 -27.75 1.55 2.85
N LYS A 336 -28.80 2.09 2.21
CA LYS A 336 -29.34 1.59 0.94
C LYS A 336 -29.70 2.75 0.01
N PHE A 337 -29.22 2.69 -1.22
CA PHE A 337 -29.57 3.58 -2.33
C PHE A 337 -29.78 2.74 -3.57
N GLU A 338 -30.78 3.07 -4.38
CA GLU A 338 -31.07 2.35 -5.64
C GLU A 338 -29.87 2.47 -6.60
N THR A 339 -29.26 3.66 -6.64
CA THR A 339 -28.05 3.92 -7.42
C THR A 339 -26.91 2.98 -7.05
N LEU A 340 -26.70 2.71 -5.75
CA LEU A 340 -25.63 1.81 -5.31
C LEU A 340 -25.93 0.34 -5.65
N GLU A 341 -27.18 -0.09 -5.55
CA GLU A 341 -27.60 -1.44 -5.96
C GLU A 341 -27.33 -1.69 -7.45
N GLY A 342 -27.59 -0.70 -8.31
CA GLY A 342 -27.31 -0.77 -9.74
C GLY A 342 -25.83 -0.94 -10.09
N THR A 343 -24.91 -0.56 -9.21
CA THR A 343 -23.45 -0.68 -9.46
C THR A 343 -22.84 -2.02 -9.05
N LYS A 344 -23.57 -2.89 -8.32
CA LYS A 344 -23.02 -4.13 -7.75
C LYS A 344 -22.46 -5.11 -8.80
N ASN A 345 -23.04 -5.11 -10.00
CA ASN A 345 -22.63 -5.99 -11.10
C ASN A 345 -21.51 -5.40 -11.98
N ILE A 346 -21.08 -4.16 -11.69
CA ILE A 346 -20.02 -3.49 -12.41
C ILE A 346 -18.75 -3.66 -11.59
N SER A 347 -17.86 -4.61 -11.95
CA SER A 347 -16.61 -4.85 -11.21
C SER A 347 -15.60 -3.72 -11.39
N ASP A 348 -15.54 -3.16 -12.60
CA ASP A 348 -14.66 -2.06 -12.98
C ASP A 348 -15.17 -0.72 -12.43
N VAL A 349 -14.41 -0.14 -11.50
CA VAL A 349 -14.73 1.14 -10.86
C VAL A 349 -14.82 2.29 -11.87
N TYR A 350 -14.01 2.29 -12.93
CA TYR A 350 -14.04 3.33 -13.96
C TYR A 350 -15.45 3.42 -14.57
N LYS A 351 -16.02 2.27 -14.91
CA LYS A 351 -17.37 2.18 -15.49
C LYS A 351 -18.50 2.52 -14.51
N ARG A 352 -18.24 2.50 -13.20
CA ARG A 352 -19.27 2.84 -12.20
C ARG A 352 -19.62 4.32 -12.21
N PHE A 353 -18.68 5.23 -12.47
CA PHE A 353 -18.91 6.66 -12.30
C PHE A 353 -20.06 7.19 -13.17
N ALA A 354 -20.14 6.76 -14.44
CA ALA A 354 -21.26 7.11 -15.31
C ALA A 354 -22.62 6.64 -14.73
N ALA A 355 -22.68 5.43 -14.17
CA ALA A 355 -23.88 4.91 -13.53
C ALA A 355 -24.24 5.66 -12.24
N LEU A 356 -23.24 6.04 -11.44
CA LEU A 356 -23.42 6.80 -10.19
C LEU A 356 -24.05 8.16 -10.47
N VAL A 357 -23.57 8.91 -11.46
CA VAL A 357 -24.13 10.23 -11.80
C VAL A 357 -25.45 10.16 -12.55
N ALA A 358 -25.79 9.02 -13.16
CA ALA A 358 -27.09 8.79 -13.81
C ALA A 358 -28.21 8.44 -12.81
N GLY A 359 -27.86 8.16 -11.55
CA GLY A 359 -28.80 7.85 -10.48
C GLY A 359 -29.87 8.92 -10.28
N LYS A 360 -31.12 8.50 -10.04
CA LYS A 360 -32.27 9.42 -9.86
C LYS A 360 -32.66 9.64 -8.40
N ASP A 361 -31.98 8.97 -7.48
CA ASP A 361 -32.16 9.13 -6.04
C ASP A 361 -31.15 10.13 -5.45
N LYS A 362 -31.20 10.32 -4.13
CA LYS A 362 -30.29 11.22 -3.40
C LYS A 362 -28.81 10.91 -3.63
N ALA A 363 -28.43 9.65 -3.89
CA ALA A 363 -27.04 9.30 -4.16
C ALA A 363 -26.59 9.89 -5.49
N GLY A 364 -27.42 9.80 -6.54
CA GLY A 364 -27.14 10.41 -7.83
C GLY A 364 -27.01 11.94 -7.74
N ASP A 365 -27.90 12.60 -7.01
CA ASP A 365 -27.82 14.05 -6.74
C ASP A 365 -26.53 14.43 -6.03
N PHE A 366 -26.14 13.65 -5.02
CA PHE A 366 -24.91 13.84 -4.25
C PHE A 366 -23.68 13.78 -5.15
N TYR A 367 -23.58 12.76 -6.02
CA TYR A 367 -22.45 12.66 -6.95
C TYR A 367 -22.41 13.80 -7.97
N ARG A 368 -23.56 14.18 -8.54
CA ARG A 368 -23.62 15.32 -9.47
C ARG A 368 -23.13 16.61 -8.83
N LYS A 369 -23.61 16.94 -7.63
CA LYS A 369 -23.20 18.15 -6.90
C LYS A 369 -21.72 18.14 -6.52
N THR A 370 -21.27 17.06 -5.89
CA THR A 370 -19.89 16.98 -5.38
C THR A 370 -18.85 16.89 -6.50
N PHE A 371 -19.12 16.16 -7.57
CA PHE A 371 -18.19 16.08 -8.70
C PHE A 371 -18.16 17.37 -9.52
N ALA A 372 -19.32 17.98 -9.82
CA ALA A 372 -19.38 19.23 -10.57
C ALA A 372 -18.56 20.34 -9.91
N ASP A 373 -18.73 20.53 -8.61
CA ASP A 373 -18.03 21.60 -7.88
C ASP A 373 -16.52 21.37 -7.81
N VAL A 374 -16.08 20.15 -7.47
CA VAL A 374 -14.65 19.83 -7.38
C VAL A 374 -13.97 19.89 -8.75
N PHE A 375 -14.62 19.42 -9.81
CA PHE A 375 -14.09 19.51 -11.17
C PHE A 375 -13.98 20.96 -11.64
N ARG A 376 -15.02 21.77 -11.37
CA ARG A 376 -14.98 23.21 -11.62
C ARG A 376 -13.75 23.82 -10.96
N TYR A 377 -13.59 23.64 -9.65
CA TYR A 377 -12.46 24.23 -8.93
C TYR A 377 -11.11 23.79 -9.50
N ALA A 378 -10.94 22.50 -9.80
CA ALA A 378 -9.71 21.98 -10.40
C ALA A 378 -9.35 22.66 -11.73
N THR A 379 -10.34 22.97 -12.57
CA THR A 379 -10.10 23.63 -13.87
C THR A 379 -9.60 25.06 -13.72
N PHE A 380 -10.03 25.79 -12.68
CA PHE A 380 -9.57 27.16 -12.39
C PHE A 380 -8.22 27.19 -11.67
N ARG A 381 -7.76 26.08 -11.09
CA ARG A 381 -6.43 25.99 -10.48
C ARG A 381 -5.30 25.80 -11.50
N ILE A 382 -5.62 25.71 -12.79
CA ILE A 382 -4.62 25.65 -13.86
C ILE A 382 -4.56 27.03 -14.54
N PRO A 383 -3.38 27.66 -14.69
CA PRO A 383 -2.04 27.15 -14.39
C PRO A 383 -1.52 27.44 -12.97
N GLU A 384 -2.36 27.92 -12.05
CA GLU A 384 -1.94 28.41 -10.73
C GLU A 384 -1.10 27.40 -9.92
N ILE A 385 -1.59 26.17 -9.76
CA ILE A 385 -0.95 25.13 -8.90
C ILE A 385 -0.12 24.14 -9.71
N SER A 386 -0.47 23.96 -10.98
CA SER A 386 0.15 23.05 -11.95
C SER A 386 -0.18 23.51 -13.36
N ASP A 387 0.74 23.31 -14.30
CA ASP A 387 0.49 23.50 -15.74
C ASP A 387 -0.16 22.26 -16.38
N GLU A 388 -0.07 21.11 -15.72
CA GLU A 388 -0.37 19.80 -16.28
C GLU A 388 -1.46 19.09 -15.47
N ILE A 389 -2.51 18.62 -16.15
CA ILE A 389 -3.66 17.94 -15.53
C ILE A 389 -3.28 16.61 -14.87
N PHE A 390 -2.32 15.88 -15.43
CA PHE A 390 -1.94 14.57 -14.90
C PHE A 390 -1.26 14.65 -13.54
N ARG A 391 -0.59 15.78 -13.23
CA ARG A 391 0.01 16.02 -11.92
C ARG A 391 -1.05 16.21 -10.85
N ILE A 392 -2.16 16.86 -11.19
CA ILE A 392 -3.31 16.99 -10.30
C ILE A 392 -3.89 15.61 -9.97
N ASP A 393 -4.12 14.79 -10.99
CA ASP A 393 -4.65 13.44 -10.77
C ASP A 393 -3.68 12.55 -10.00
N GLN A 394 -2.38 12.60 -10.30
CA GLN A 394 -1.34 11.89 -9.55
C GLN A 394 -1.27 12.33 -8.08
N ALA A 395 -1.41 13.63 -7.80
CA ALA A 395 -1.44 14.14 -6.44
C ALA A 395 -2.66 13.62 -5.67
N ILE A 396 -3.84 13.63 -6.28
CA ILE A 396 -5.06 13.14 -5.64
C ILE A 396 -5.01 11.64 -5.41
N THR A 397 -4.65 10.87 -6.44
CA THR A 397 -4.57 9.39 -6.35
C THR A 397 -3.53 8.94 -5.32
N ALA A 398 -2.32 9.50 -5.37
CA ALA A 398 -1.23 9.09 -4.47
C ALA A 398 -1.33 9.69 -3.06
N GLY A 399 -1.96 10.86 -2.91
CA GLY A 399 -2.08 11.60 -1.65
C GLY A 399 -3.29 11.23 -0.82
N PHE A 400 -4.42 10.91 -1.47
CA PHE A 400 -5.68 10.52 -0.79
C PHE A 400 -6.05 9.05 -1.00
N GLY A 401 -5.22 8.28 -1.73
CA GLY A 401 -5.44 6.86 -1.97
C GLY A 401 -6.65 6.58 -2.87
N TRP A 402 -7.00 7.51 -3.75
CA TRP A 402 -8.07 7.32 -4.74
C TRP A 402 -7.55 6.49 -5.90
N GLN A 403 -8.39 5.64 -6.48
CA GLN A 403 -8.04 4.85 -7.67
C GLN A 403 -7.94 5.71 -8.93
N TYR A 404 -8.75 6.78 -9.01
CA TYR A 404 -8.79 7.71 -10.13
C TYR A 404 -8.77 9.15 -9.60
N GLY A 405 -8.04 10.02 -10.28
CA GLY A 405 -7.98 11.46 -10.05
C GLY A 405 -9.25 12.18 -10.51
N LEU A 406 -9.21 13.50 -10.47
CA LEU A 406 -10.36 14.35 -10.81
C LEU A 406 -10.68 14.30 -12.30
N PHE A 407 -9.69 14.53 -13.17
CA PHE A 407 -9.91 14.52 -14.62
C PHE A 407 -10.13 13.10 -15.15
N GLU A 408 -9.48 12.09 -14.56
CA GLU A 408 -9.78 10.67 -14.80
C GLU A 408 -11.24 10.30 -14.47
N THR A 409 -11.74 10.77 -13.33
CA THR A 409 -13.14 10.52 -12.93
C THR A 409 -14.10 11.24 -13.89
N TRP A 410 -13.75 12.43 -14.35
CA TRP A 410 -14.53 13.16 -15.35
C TRP A 410 -14.56 12.39 -16.69
N ASP A 411 -13.43 11.90 -17.18
CA ASP A 411 -13.37 11.04 -18.38
C ASP A 411 -14.21 9.77 -18.21
N ALA A 412 -14.22 9.18 -17.02
CA ALA A 412 -15.04 8.00 -16.71
C ALA A 412 -16.55 8.27 -16.77
N ILE A 413 -16.98 9.49 -16.46
CA ILE A 413 -18.38 9.96 -16.59
C ILE A 413 -18.71 10.32 -18.05
N GLY A 414 -17.69 10.77 -18.80
CA GLY A 414 -17.79 11.34 -20.14
C GLY A 414 -17.85 12.86 -20.12
N LEU A 415 -16.93 13.51 -20.82
CA LEU A 415 -16.74 14.97 -20.83
C LEU A 415 -18.04 15.73 -21.08
N LYS A 416 -18.73 15.44 -22.20
CA LYS A 416 -19.99 16.10 -22.61
C LYS A 416 -21.12 15.90 -21.61
N ASN A 417 -21.25 14.69 -21.07
CA ASN A 417 -22.30 14.35 -20.11
C ASN A 417 -22.11 15.16 -18.82
N MET A 418 -20.90 15.18 -18.29
CA MET A 418 -20.60 15.94 -17.08
C MET A 418 -20.67 17.45 -17.31
N LEU A 419 -20.28 17.97 -18.48
CA LEU A 419 -20.48 19.39 -18.83
C LEU A 419 -21.96 19.80 -18.78
N ALA A 420 -22.86 18.99 -19.34
CA ALA A 420 -24.29 19.25 -19.28
C ALA A 420 -24.81 19.25 -17.83
N ILE A 421 -24.30 18.35 -16.98
CA ILE A 421 -24.60 18.34 -15.53
C ILE A 421 -24.11 19.62 -14.87
N MET A 422 -22.86 20.03 -15.12
CA MET A 422 -22.27 21.24 -14.56
C MET A 422 -23.05 22.50 -14.95
N GLU A 423 -23.48 22.62 -16.20
CA GLU A 423 -24.29 23.74 -16.68
C GLU A 423 -25.68 23.76 -16.03
N SER A 424 -26.31 22.60 -15.83
CA SER A 424 -27.61 22.52 -15.14
C SER A 424 -27.55 22.94 -13.66
N LEU A 425 -26.34 22.95 -13.07
CA LEU A 425 -26.08 23.35 -11.69
C LEU A 425 -25.48 24.76 -11.58
N ASP A 426 -25.31 25.49 -12.69
CA ASP A 426 -24.59 26.78 -12.76
C ASP A 426 -23.14 26.71 -12.25
N LEU A 427 -22.48 25.56 -12.46
CA LEU A 427 -21.10 25.29 -12.04
C LEU A 427 -20.17 25.12 -13.26
N LYS A 428 -20.20 26.10 -14.17
CA LYS A 428 -19.38 26.05 -15.39
C LYS A 428 -17.87 25.95 -15.08
N PRO A 429 -17.12 25.07 -15.77
CA PRO A 429 -15.67 25.00 -15.65
C PRO A 429 -14.99 26.18 -16.34
N ALA A 430 -13.66 26.26 -16.23
CA ALA A 430 -12.87 27.24 -16.95
C ALA A 430 -12.99 27.10 -18.49
N ASP A 431 -12.87 28.22 -19.20
CA ASP A 431 -13.13 28.33 -20.65
C ASP A 431 -12.31 27.36 -21.50
N TRP A 432 -11.09 27.01 -21.07
CA TRP A 432 -10.22 26.09 -21.81
C TRP A 432 -10.84 24.70 -22.00
N VAL A 433 -11.76 24.26 -21.14
CA VAL A 433 -12.48 22.99 -21.30
C VAL A 433 -13.44 23.05 -22.49
N TYR A 434 -14.11 24.18 -22.67
CA TYR A 434 -14.97 24.42 -23.83
C TYR A 434 -14.14 24.52 -25.12
N GLU A 435 -12.99 25.18 -25.07
CA GLU A 435 -12.06 25.25 -26.20
C GLU A 435 -11.55 23.86 -26.62
N MET A 436 -11.21 23.02 -25.63
CA MET A 436 -10.79 21.64 -25.84
C MET A 436 -11.87 20.83 -26.57
N LEU A 437 -13.12 20.92 -26.10
CA LEU A 437 -14.26 20.24 -26.72
C LEU A 437 -14.52 20.77 -28.15
N ALA A 438 -14.47 22.09 -28.35
CA ALA A 438 -14.65 22.71 -29.66
C ALA A 438 -13.56 22.30 -30.66
N ALA A 439 -12.35 21.99 -30.19
CA ALA A 439 -11.26 21.43 -30.99
C ALA A 439 -11.42 19.92 -31.30
N GLY A 440 -12.53 19.28 -30.91
CA GLY A 440 -12.83 17.88 -31.18
C GLY A 440 -12.23 16.90 -30.17
N ASN A 441 -11.74 17.39 -29.02
CA ASN A 441 -11.16 16.56 -27.97
C ASN A 441 -12.21 16.24 -26.90
N GLU A 442 -12.64 14.98 -26.84
CA GLU A 442 -13.75 14.55 -25.97
C GLU A 442 -13.31 13.87 -24.65
N SER A 443 -12.01 13.84 -24.37
CA SER A 443 -11.44 13.24 -23.14
C SER A 443 -10.13 13.91 -22.72
N PHE A 444 -9.85 14.01 -21.43
CA PHE A 444 -8.59 14.55 -20.90
C PHE A 444 -7.42 13.62 -21.16
N TYR A 445 -7.65 12.31 -21.21
CA TYR A 445 -6.65 11.29 -21.50
C TYR A 445 -7.03 10.45 -22.72
N LYS A 446 -6.00 9.93 -23.39
CA LYS A 446 -6.12 8.94 -24.47
C LYS A 446 -5.01 7.91 -24.34
N VAL A 447 -5.22 6.71 -24.89
CA VAL A 447 -4.18 5.70 -25.03
C VAL A 447 -3.91 5.49 -26.52
N GLU A 448 -2.66 5.66 -26.92
CA GLU A 448 -2.19 5.43 -28.29
C GLU A 448 -0.93 4.56 -28.24
N ASN A 449 -0.93 3.44 -28.96
CA ASN A 449 0.20 2.48 -28.99
C ASN A 449 0.67 2.05 -27.59
N GLY A 450 -0.26 1.76 -26.68
CA GLY A 450 0.05 1.36 -25.30
C GLY A 450 0.58 2.48 -24.40
N LYS A 451 0.67 3.71 -24.88
CA LYS A 451 1.13 4.89 -24.13
C LYS A 451 -0.03 5.80 -23.81
N ARG A 452 -0.09 6.27 -22.57
CA ARG A 452 -1.16 7.14 -22.12
C ARG A 452 -0.74 8.60 -22.27
N LEU A 453 -1.56 9.35 -22.99
CA LEU A 453 -1.39 10.76 -23.28
C LEU A 453 -2.35 11.60 -22.44
N TYR A 454 -1.99 12.85 -22.17
CA TYR A 454 -2.84 13.84 -21.51
C TYR A 454 -3.05 15.05 -22.44
N TYR A 455 -4.19 15.71 -22.32
CA TYR A 455 -4.47 16.95 -23.04
C TYR A 455 -3.65 18.11 -22.44
N ASP A 456 -2.76 18.68 -23.24
CA ASP A 456 -1.90 19.80 -22.87
C ASP A 456 -2.57 21.12 -23.26
N ILE A 457 -2.97 21.89 -22.25
CA ILE A 457 -3.74 23.13 -22.43
C ILE A 457 -2.97 24.18 -23.25
N PRO A 458 -1.67 24.46 -23.01
CA PRO A 458 -0.95 25.46 -23.80
C PRO A 458 -0.84 25.12 -25.29
N SER A 459 -0.58 23.86 -25.64
CA SER A 459 -0.44 23.44 -27.04
C SER A 459 -1.75 23.04 -27.71
N LYS A 460 -2.83 22.82 -26.94
CA LYS A 460 -4.12 22.29 -27.42
C LYS A 460 -4.00 20.93 -28.11
N THR A 461 -3.04 20.11 -27.70
CA THR A 461 -2.77 18.78 -28.26
C THR A 461 -2.53 17.75 -27.15
N TYR A 462 -2.54 16.45 -27.47
CA TYR A 462 -2.18 15.41 -26.52
C TYR A 462 -0.66 15.22 -26.46
N LYS A 463 -0.11 15.16 -25.24
CA LYS A 463 1.31 14.88 -24.98
C LYS A 463 1.49 13.62 -24.15
N ARG A 464 2.66 13.00 -24.28
CA ARG A 464 3.05 11.87 -23.43
C ARG A 464 3.27 12.35 -22.00
N ILE A 465 2.79 11.56 -21.04
CA ILE A 465 3.14 11.79 -19.64
C ILE A 465 4.61 11.37 -19.45
N PRO A 466 5.49 12.27 -18.95
CA PRO A 466 6.89 11.95 -18.73
C PRO A 466 7.09 10.75 -17.79
N GLY A 467 8.14 9.97 -18.02
CA GLY A 467 8.50 8.83 -17.17
C GLY A 467 7.71 7.54 -17.38
N GLN A 468 6.65 7.53 -18.21
CA GLN A 468 5.87 6.31 -18.49
C GLN A 468 6.67 5.16 -19.11
N ASP A 469 7.81 5.43 -19.76
CA ASP A 469 8.66 4.37 -20.32
C ASP A 469 9.30 3.49 -19.25
N SER A 470 9.33 3.95 -17.98
CA SER A 470 9.74 3.17 -16.83
C SER A 470 8.67 2.21 -16.29
N PHE A 471 7.44 2.26 -16.81
CA PHE A 471 6.30 1.51 -16.30
C PHE A 471 5.66 0.68 -17.41
N ILE A 472 5.05 -0.45 -17.03
CA ILE A 472 4.17 -1.23 -17.89
C ILE A 472 2.78 -1.17 -17.25
N LEU A 473 1.82 -0.61 -17.98
CA LEU A 473 0.43 -0.54 -17.58
C LEU A 473 -0.39 -1.53 -18.42
N LEU A 474 -0.81 -2.65 -17.84
CA LEU A 474 -1.53 -3.72 -18.56
C LEU A 474 -2.87 -3.22 -19.12
N SER A 475 -3.54 -2.34 -18.38
CA SER A 475 -4.73 -1.62 -18.82
C SER A 475 -4.55 -0.84 -20.13
N ASN A 476 -3.34 -0.44 -20.49
CA ASN A 476 -3.04 0.22 -21.77
C ASN A 476 -2.72 -0.77 -22.90
N LEU A 477 -2.56 -2.06 -22.61
CA LEU A 477 -2.12 -3.10 -23.55
C LEU A 477 -3.25 -4.02 -24.00
N SER A 478 -4.50 -3.53 -24.05
CA SER A 478 -5.66 -4.32 -24.45
C SER A 478 -5.53 -4.96 -25.84
N ASP A 479 -4.82 -4.30 -26.74
CA ASP A 479 -4.58 -4.77 -28.12
C ASP A 479 -3.47 -5.83 -28.20
N ASN A 480 -2.73 -6.04 -27.11
CA ASN A 480 -1.61 -6.99 -27.01
C ASN A 480 -2.01 -8.30 -26.30
N ILE A 481 -3.30 -8.55 -26.07
CA ILE A 481 -3.76 -9.78 -25.45
C ILE A 481 -3.63 -10.94 -26.45
N VAL A 482 -2.80 -11.93 -26.14
CA VAL A 482 -2.57 -13.13 -26.96
C VAL A 482 -3.45 -14.32 -26.56
N TRP A 483 -3.94 -14.33 -25.32
CA TRP A 483 -4.90 -15.32 -24.82
C TRP A 483 -5.69 -14.76 -23.63
N LYS A 484 -6.94 -15.18 -23.43
CA LYS A 484 -7.75 -14.81 -22.26
C LYS A 484 -8.84 -15.83 -21.98
N ASN A 485 -9.28 -15.90 -20.73
CA ASN A 485 -10.52 -16.53 -20.29
C ASN A 485 -11.23 -15.65 -19.26
N ALA A 486 -12.21 -16.19 -18.53
CA ALA A 486 -12.95 -15.43 -17.51
C ALA A 486 -12.09 -15.06 -16.28
N GLY A 487 -11.05 -15.85 -15.99
CA GLY A 487 -10.20 -15.69 -14.80
C GLY A 487 -8.87 -15.00 -15.05
N ALA A 488 -8.42 -14.88 -16.30
CA ALA A 488 -7.10 -14.35 -16.62
C ALA A 488 -6.97 -13.75 -18.04
N ASN A 489 -6.04 -12.80 -18.17
CA ASN A 489 -5.58 -12.23 -19.43
C ASN A 489 -4.07 -12.48 -19.60
N LEU A 490 -3.63 -12.88 -20.78
CA LEU A 490 -2.22 -13.06 -21.14
C LEU A 490 -1.82 -12.02 -22.19
N TYR A 491 -0.90 -11.14 -21.82
CA TYR A 491 -0.41 -10.05 -22.64
C TYR A 491 0.97 -10.36 -23.21
N ASP A 492 1.22 -9.99 -24.45
CA ASP A 492 2.58 -9.78 -24.95
C ASP A 492 3.06 -8.38 -24.51
N ILE A 493 4.02 -8.35 -23.60
CA ILE A 493 4.59 -7.10 -23.07
C ILE A 493 5.89 -6.70 -23.78
N GLY A 494 6.22 -7.35 -24.90
CA GLY A 494 7.40 -7.09 -25.73
C GLY A 494 8.65 -7.85 -25.29
N ASP A 495 9.70 -7.77 -26.11
CA ASP A 495 11.02 -8.41 -25.90
C ASP A 495 10.95 -9.94 -25.72
N GLY A 496 9.91 -10.56 -26.29
CA GLY A 496 9.66 -12.00 -26.14
C GLY A 496 9.19 -12.39 -24.74
N ILE A 497 8.63 -11.47 -23.94
CA ILE A 497 8.11 -11.76 -22.60
C ILE A 497 6.59 -11.66 -22.59
N LEU A 498 5.95 -12.68 -22.02
CA LEU A 498 4.52 -12.67 -21.73
C LEU A 498 4.24 -12.20 -20.30
N ASN A 499 3.09 -11.56 -20.05
CA ASN A 499 2.57 -11.31 -18.70
C ASN A 499 1.18 -11.92 -18.52
N LEU A 500 1.04 -12.81 -17.53
CA LEU A 500 -0.25 -13.33 -17.09
C LEU A 500 -0.83 -12.48 -15.95
N GLU A 501 -2.01 -11.91 -16.20
CA GLU A 501 -2.81 -11.16 -15.23
C GLU A 501 -4.00 -12.00 -14.75
N PHE A 502 -4.20 -12.06 -13.43
CA PHE A 502 -5.39 -12.64 -12.83
C PHE A 502 -6.52 -11.60 -12.71
N LYS A 503 -7.76 -12.06 -12.87
CA LYS A 503 -8.97 -11.22 -12.89
C LYS A 503 -10.12 -11.77 -12.05
N SER A 504 -9.92 -12.92 -11.41
CA SER A 504 -10.89 -13.45 -10.45
C SER A 504 -11.00 -12.51 -9.24
N LYS A 505 -12.09 -12.61 -8.49
CA LYS A 505 -12.30 -11.79 -7.30
C LYS A 505 -11.17 -12.05 -6.28
N MET A 506 -10.47 -10.99 -5.85
CA MET A 506 -9.28 -11.08 -4.99
C MET A 506 -8.14 -11.91 -5.60
N ASN A 507 -8.16 -12.12 -6.93
CA ASN A 507 -7.21 -12.94 -7.66
C ASN A 507 -7.05 -14.34 -7.06
N THR A 508 -8.15 -14.94 -6.58
CA THR A 508 -8.15 -16.31 -6.08
C THR A 508 -7.97 -17.32 -7.22
N MET A 509 -7.24 -18.38 -6.94
CA MET A 509 -6.88 -19.40 -7.94
C MET A 509 -7.98 -20.47 -8.01
N GLY A 510 -8.94 -20.25 -8.91
CA GLY A 510 -9.91 -21.26 -9.35
C GLY A 510 -9.46 -21.96 -10.65
N ALA A 511 -10.33 -22.78 -11.22
CA ALA A 511 -10.04 -23.56 -12.43
C ALA A 511 -9.56 -22.67 -13.61
N GLU A 512 -10.17 -21.52 -13.82
CA GLU A 512 -9.85 -20.59 -14.91
C GLU A 512 -8.45 -19.96 -14.74
N VAL A 513 -8.06 -19.68 -13.50
CA VAL A 513 -6.72 -19.14 -13.21
C VAL A 513 -5.66 -20.22 -13.39
N ILE A 514 -5.95 -21.45 -12.95
CA ILE A 514 -5.05 -22.60 -13.12
C ILE A 514 -4.83 -22.95 -14.58
N GLU A 515 -5.91 -22.99 -15.37
CA GLU A 515 -5.84 -23.09 -16.83
C GLU A 515 -4.98 -21.96 -17.41
N GLY A 516 -5.17 -20.73 -16.95
CA GLY A 516 -4.40 -19.57 -17.39
C GLY A 516 -2.91 -19.70 -17.14
N ILE A 517 -2.49 -20.16 -15.96
CA ILE A 517 -1.07 -20.40 -15.66
C ILE A 517 -0.51 -21.48 -16.59
N GLN A 518 -1.19 -22.62 -16.69
CA GLN A 518 -0.76 -23.74 -17.53
C GLN A 518 -0.64 -23.36 -19.01
N LYS A 519 -1.62 -22.62 -19.52
CA LYS A 519 -1.64 -22.16 -20.92
C LYS A 519 -0.54 -21.13 -21.18
N SER A 520 -0.31 -20.23 -20.24
CA SER A 520 0.73 -19.21 -20.34
C SER A 520 2.12 -19.82 -20.37
N ILE A 521 2.39 -20.81 -19.52
CA ILE A 521 3.67 -21.55 -19.54
C ILE A 521 3.82 -22.25 -20.90
N SER A 522 2.81 -23.00 -21.36
CA SER A 522 2.91 -23.70 -22.65
C SER A 522 3.12 -22.78 -23.86
N LEU A 523 2.50 -21.59 -23.87
CA LEU A 523 2.74 -20.60 -24.92
C LEU A 523 4.14 -19.99 -24.78
N ALA A 524 4.57 -19.73 -23.55
CA ALA A 524 5.88 -19.15 -23.29
C ALA A 524 7.01 -20.08 -23.74
N GLU A 525 6.94 -21.36 -23.39
CA GLU A 525 7.92 -22.40 -23.77
C GLU A 525 8.03 -22.60 -25.28
N LYS A 526 6.94 -22.34 -26.01
CA LYS A 526 6.87 -22.59 -27.45
C LYS A 526 7.37 -21.41 -28.28
N ASP A 527 6.87 -20.21 -27.98
CA ASP A 527 6.97 -19.06 -28.89
C ASP A 527 7.65 -17.82 -28.24
N PHE A 528 8.02 -17.89 -26.96
CA PHE A 528 8.58 -16.75 -26.20
C PHE A 528 9.81 -17.18 -25.39
N ARG A 529 10.41 -16.24 -24.66
CA ARG A 529 11.64 -16.47 -23.88
C ARG A 529 11.46 -16.32 -22.36
N GLY A 530 10.26 -16.02 -21.89
CA GLY A 530 9.96 -15.89 -20.46
C GLY A 530 8.51 -15.54 -20.18
N LEU A 531 8.09 -15.79 -18.94
CA LEU A 531 6.76 -15.49 -18.43
C LEU A 531 6.86 -14.67 -17.14
N VAL A 532 6.16 -13.55 -17.11
CA VAL A 532 5.85 -12.81 -15.88
C VAL A 532 4.44 -13.16 -15.42
N ILE A 533 4.25 -13.42 -14.13
CA ILE A 533 2.92 -13.51 -13.52
C ILE A 533 2.77 -12.30 -12.58
N GLY A 534 1.97 -11.33 -13.01
CA GLY A 534 1.81 -10.04 -12.35
C GLY A 534 0.49 -9.37 -12.76
N ASN A 535 -0.11 -8.62 -11.83
CA ASN A 535 -1.38 -7.93 -12.07
C ASN A 535 -1.42 -6.53 -11.44
N GLU A 536 -2.37 -5.72 -11.91
CA GLU A 536 -2.56 -4.32 -11.50
C GLU A 536 -3.58 -4.16 -10.36
N ALA A 537 -4.09 -5.25 -9.78
CA ALA A 537 -5.09 -5.16 -8.73
C ALA A 537 -4.54 -4.42 -7.50
N VAL A 538 -5.42 -3.71 -6.79
CA VAL A 538 -5.04 -2.94 -5.60
C VAL A 538 -5.05 -3.84 -4.37
N GLU A 539 -5.99 -4.77 -4.32
CA GLU A 539 -6.34 -5.54 -3.12
C GLU A 539 -5.42 -6.73 -2.86
N ALA A 540 -5.00 -7.45 -3.90
CA ALA A 540 -4.20 -8.67 -3.75
C ALA A 540 -3.49 -9.05 -5.05
N PHE A 541 -2.24 -9.49 -4.97
CA PHE A 541 -1.65 -10.30 -6.04
C PHE A 541 -2.44 -11.60 -6.18
N SER A 542 -2.67 -12.29 -5.05
CA SER A 542 -3.61 -13.40 -4.92
C SER A 542 -3.92 -13.66 -3.44
N ALA A 543 -5.21 -13.84 -3.12
CA ALA A 543 -5.66 -14.25 -1.80
C ALA A 543 -5.63 -15.78 -1.56
N GLY A 544 -5.09 -16.56 -2.51
CA GLY A 544 -4.95 -18.02 -2.42
C GLY A 544 -5.98 -18.80 -3.23
N ALA A 545 -6.18 -20.07 -2.88
CA ALA A 545 -7.12 -20.95 -3.57
C ALA A 545 -8.59 -20.55 -3.34
N ASN A 546 -9.49 -21.01 -4.22
CA ASN A 546 -10.92 -20.78 -4.06
C ASN A 546 -11.52 -21.65 -2.93
N LEU A 547 -11.53 -21.11 -1.71
CA LEU A 547 -12.04 -21.80 -0.52
C LEU A 547 -13.53 -22.16 -0.62
N ALA A 548 -14.33 -21.37 -1.35
CA ALA A 548 -15.76 -21.65 -1.51
C ALA A 548 -16.00 -22.93 -2.30
N MET A 549 -15.25 -23.11 -3.39
CA MET A 549 -15.29 -24.33 -4.20
C MET A 549 -14.85 -25.55 -3.38
N LEU A 550 -13.74 -25.43 -2.65
CA LEU A 550 -13.25 -26.51 -1.79
C LEU A 550 -14.27 -26.91 -0.71
N PHE A 551 -14.91 -25.92 -0.06
CA PHE A 551 -15.93 -26.17 0.96
C PHE A 551 -17.13 -26.92 0.40
N MET A 552 -17.60 -26.56 -0.80
CA MET A 552 -18.72 -27.24 -1.46
C MET A 552 -18.41 -28.72 -1.69
N TYR A 553 -17.29 -29.03 -2.37
CA TYR A 553 -16.88 -30.42 -2.60
C TYR A 553 -16.68 -31.20 -1.30
N ALA A 554 -16.14 -30.58 -0.27
CA ALA A 554 -15.89 -31.26 1.01
C ALA A 554 -17.19 -31.59 1.77
N VAL A 555 -18.20 -30.71 1.73
CA VAL A 555 -19.51 -30.96 2.35
C VAL A 555 -20.30 -32.02 1.57
N GLU A 556 -20.19 -32.00 0.24
CA GLU A 556 -20.80 -32.99 -0.66
C GLU A 556 -20.03 -34.33 -0.68
N GLN A 557 -18.89 -34.41 0.02
CA GLN A 557 -18.03 -35.59 0.12
C GLN A 557 -17.44 -36.04 -1.24
N GLU A 558 -17.27 -35.10 -2.17
CA GLU A 558 -16.65 -35.32 -3.48
C GLU A 558 -15.10 -35.33 -3.36
N PHE A 559 -14.55 -36.23 -2.54
CA PHE A 559 -13.12 -36.27 -2.23
C PHE A 559 -12.24 -36.58 -3.44
N ASP A 560 -12.76 -37.30 -4.43
CA ASP A 560 -12.04 -37.58 -5.68
C ASP A 560 -11.84 -36.28 -6.51
N GLU A 561 -12.84 -35.40 -6.53
CA GLU A 561 -12.74 -34.09 -7.18
C GLU A 561 -11.77 -33.18 -6.43
N ILE A 562 -11.81 -33.18 -5.09
CA ILE A 562 -10.82 -32.45 -4.27
C ILE A 562 -9.40 -32.94 -4.58
N ASN A 563 -9.21 -34.27 -4.64
CA ASN A 563 -7.90 -34.87 -4.96
C ASN A 563 -7.42 -34.47 -6.36
N LEU A 564 -8.30 -34.48 -7.36
CA LEU A 564 -7.99 -34.05 -8.72
C LEU A 564 -7.59 -32.58 -8.76
N VAL A 565 -8.36 -31.70 -8.13
CA VAL A 565 -8.09 -30.25 -8.08
C VAL A 565 -6.76 -29.96 -7.41
N ILE A 566 -6.45 -30.59 -6.27
CA ILE A 566 -5.15 -30.40 -5.58
C ILE A 566 -4.01 -30.93 -6.43
N SER A 567 -4.17 -32.10 -7.04
CA SER A 567 -3.15 -32.68 -7.93
C SER A 567 -2.84 -31.74 -9.10
N GLN A 568 -3.86 -31.18 -9.75
CA GLN A 568 -3.68 -30.18 -10.81
C GLN A 568 -3.01 -28.90 -10.30
N PHE A 569 -3.36 -28.47 -9.10
CA PHE A 569 -2.77 -27.29 -8.45
C PHE A 569 -1.27 -27.49 -8.19
N GLN A 570 -0.89 -28.62 -7.57
CA GLN A 570 0.50 -29.03 -7.34
C GLN A 570 1.28 -29.13 -8.65
N GLN A 571 0.73 -29.79 -9.66
CA GLN A 571 1.35 -29.89 -10.99
C GLN A 571 1.57 -28.50 -11.61
N THR A 572 0.63 -27.57 -11.43
CA THR A 572 0.74 -26.21 -11.96
C THR A 572 1.88 -25.43 -11.28
N MET A 573 2.02 -25.53 -9.96
CA MET A 573 3.15 -24.92 -9.24
C MET A 573 4.49 -25.52 -9.66
N MET A 574 4.53 -26.85 -9.85
CA MET A 574 5.73 -27.53 -10.33
C MET A 574 6.07 -27.17 -11.78
N ARG A 575 5.07 -26.92 -12.64
CA ARG A 575 5.30 -26.37 -13.98
C ARG A 575 5.89 -24.96 -13.95
N ALA A 576 5.49 -24.13 -12.99
CA ALA A 576 6.11 -22.81 -12.81
C ALA A 576 7.60 -22.94 -12.43
N ARG A 577 7.96 -23.94 -11.62
CA ARG A 577 9.35 -24.19 -11.21
C ARG A 577 10.22 -24.86 -12.27
N TYR A 578 9.62 -25.70 -13.11
CA TYR A 578 10.30 -26.59 -14.05
C TYR A 578 9.97 -26.31 -15.51
N SER A 579 9.57 -25.08 -15.83
CA SER A 579 9.39 -24.58 -17.19
C SER A 579 10.73 -24.53 -17.93
N SER A 580 10.69 -24.70 -19.25
CA SER A 580 11.87 -24.53 -20.12
C SER A 580 12.26 -23.07 -20.37
N VAL A 581 11.40 -22.12 -19.97
CA VAL A 581 11.65 -20.67 -19.96
C VAL A 581 11.48 -20.12 -18.53
N PRO A 582 12.18 -19.03 -18.16
CA PRO A 582 12.07 -18.46 -16.82
C PRO A 582 10.66 -17.96 -16.52
N VAL A 583 10.16 -18.33 -15.33
CA VAL A 583 8.90 -17.84 -14.76
C VAL A 583 9.21 -16.90 -13.59
N VAL A 584 8.89 -15.62 -13.79
CA VAL A 584 9.07 -14.55 -12.79
C VAL A 584 7.72 -14.16 -12.21
N VAL A 585 7.62 -14.09 -10.89
CA VAL A 585 6.38 -13.70 -10.20
C VAL A 585 6.55 -12.31 -9.59
N ALA A 586 5.53 -11.46 -9.75
CA ALA A 586 5.53 -10.06 -9.31
C ALA A 586 4.50 -9.79 -8.20
N PRO A 587 4.69 -10.32 -6.96
CA PRO A 587 3.68 -10.23 -5.92
C PRO A 587 3.64 -8.84 -5.26
N HIS A 588 2.47 -8.52 -4.71
CA HIS A 588 2.16 -7.26 -4.03
C HIS A 588 0.94 -7.40 -3.13
N THR A 589 0.78 -6.45 -2.20
CA THR A 589 -0.34 -6.40 -1.27
C THR A 589 -0.51 -7.76 -0.59
N LEU A 590 -1.42 -8.63 -1.02
CA LEU A 590 -1.57 -9.99 -0.50
C LEU A 590 -1.05 -11.02 -1.51
N ALA A 591 -0.15 -11.90 -1.06
CA ALA A 591 0.22 -13.15 -1.72
C ALA A 591 0.08 -14.29 -0.69
N LEU A 592 -1.16 -14.75 -0.51
CA LEU A 592 -1.53 -15.69 0.57
C LEU A 592 -1.85 -17.07 0.02
N GLY A 593 -1.55 -18.10 0.80
CA GLY A 593 -1.81 -19.50 0.45
C GLY A 593 -1.29 -19.85 -0.94
N GLY A 594 -2.14 -20.29 -1.85
CA GLY A 594 -1.79 -20.51 -3.27
C GLY A 594 -0.98 -19.38 -3.96
N GLY A 595 -1.21 -18.11 -3.61
CA GLY A 595 -0.39 -16.99 -4.09
C GLY A 595 1.03 -16.97 -3.51
N CYS A 596 1.18 -17.36 -2.25
CA CYS A 596 2.47 -17.62 -1.61
C CYS A 596 3.13 -18.84 -2.27
N GLU A 597 2.40 -19.94 -2.49
CA GLU A 597 2.94 -21.17 -3.09
C GLU A 597 3.46 -20.93 -4.50
N LEU A 598 2.74 -20.18 -5.34
CA LEU A 598 3.24 -19.77 -6.66
C LEU A 598 4.51 -18.92 -6.55
N THR A 599 4.58 -18.01 -5.57
CA THR A 599 5.77 -17.20 -5.29
C THR A 599 6.96 -18.09 -4.88
N LEU A 600 6.72 -19.12 -4.07
CA LEU A 600 7.75 -20.04 -3.61
C LEU A 600 8.35 -20.89 -4.75
N HIS A 601 7.55 -21.17 -5.79
CA HIS A 601 7.94 -22.02 -6.93
C HIS A 601 8.50 -21.23 -8.13
N ALA A 602 8.55 -19.90 -8.06
CA ALA A 602 9.10 -19.09 -9.15
C ALA A 602 10.62 -19.23 -9.30
N ASP A 603 11.12 -19.05 -10.53
CA ASP A 603 12.56 -18.95 -10.79
C ASP A 603 13.16 -17.72 -10.11
N LYS A 604 12.40 -16.62 -10.12
CA LYS A 604 12.72 -15.39 -9.42
C LYS A 604 11.45 -14.66 -9.01
N VAL A 605 11.49 -14.04 -7.85
CA VAL A 605 10.43 -13.17 -7.35
C VAL A 605 10.89 -11.72 -7.45
N VAL A 606 10.04 -10.86 -8.03
CA VAL A 606 10.18 -9.41 -7.98
C VAL A 606 9.04 -8.87 -7.13
N ALA A 607 9.26 -8.77 -5.82
CA ALA A 607 8.22 -8.42 -4.86
C ALA A 607 8.15 -6.91 -4.62
N HIS A 608 6.94 -6.37 -4.49
CA HIS A 608 6.78 -5.01 -3.97
C HIS A 608 7.16 -4.96 -2.48
N ALA A 609 7.75 -3.86 -2.00
CA ALA A 609 8.16 -3.75 -0.59
C ALA A 609 7.00 -3.95 0.40
N GLU A 610 5.78 -3.49 0.05
CA GLU A 610 4.54 -3.74 0.79
C GLU A 610 3.82 -5.03 0.33
N THR A 611 4.56 -6.13 0.21
CA THR A 611 3.96 -7.46 -0.03
C THR A 611 3.85 -8.23 1.28
N TYR A 612 2.67 -8.75 1.53
CA TYR A 612 2.32 -9.56 2.69
C TYR A 612 2.20 -11.01 2.21
N ILE A 613 3.17 -11.84 2.58
CA ILE A 613 3.34 -13.20 2.08
C ILE A 613 3.14 -14.19 3.23
N GLY A 614 2.33 -15.22 3.02
CA GLY A 614 2.14 -16.24 4.04
C GLY A 614 1.33 -17.44 3.61
N LEU A 615 1.66 -18.58 4.20
CA LEU A 615 0.90 -19.82 4.15
C LEU A 615 -0.16 -19.78 5.25
N VAL A 616 -1.43 -19.58 4.87
CA VAL A 616 -2.54 -19.21 5.79
C VAL A 616 -3.55 -20.33 6.01
N GLU A 617 -3.36 -21.46 5.34
CA GLU A 617 -4.26 -22.62 5.29
C GLU A 617 -4.59 -23.17 6.69
N PHE A 618 -3.65 -23.08 7.62
CA PHE A 618 -3.86 -23.49 9.01
C PHE A 618 -5.04 -22.77 9.66
N GLY A 619 -5.23 -21.48 9.33
CA GLY A 619 -6.34 -20.67 9.83
C GLY A 619 -7.73 -21.18 9.43
N VAL A 620 -7.83 -21.95 8.35
CA VAL A 620 -9.09 -22.55 7.87
C VAL A 620 -9.17 -24.06 8.14
N GLY A 621 -8.22 -24.62 8.90
CA GLY A 621 -8.23 -26.01 9.31
C GLY A 621 -7.48 -26.97 8.38
N LEU A 622 -6.61 -26.44 7.52
CA LEU A 622 -5.88 -27.18 6.49
C LEU A 622 -4.36 -26.98 6.64
N ILE A 623 -3.56 -27.74 5.90
CA ILE A 623 -2.15 -27.40 5.68
C ILE A 623 -1.98 -26.84 4.27
N PRO A 624 -0.86 -26.15 3.95
CA PRO A 624 -0.54 -25.80 2.56
C PRO A 624 -0.43 -27.07 1.71
N ALA A 625 -1.03 -27.05 0.51
CA ALA A 625 -1.19 -28.23 -0.34
C ALA A 625 -0.82 -28.04 -1.82
N GLY A 626 -0.43 -26.84 -2.25
CA GLY A 626 0.09 -26.56 -3.58
C GLY A 626 1.60 -26.76 -3.71
N GLY A 627 2.24 -27.40 -2.74
CA GLY A 627 3.67 -27.57 -2.59
C GLY A 627 4.28 -26.62 -1.55
N GLY A 628 3.49 -25.83 -0.82
CA GLY A 628 4.00 -24.88 0.16
C GLY A 628 4.72 -25.54 1.33
N THR A 629 4.19 -26.65 1.86
CA THR A 629 4.84 -27.38 2.96
C THR A 629 6.13 -28.03 2.46
N LYS A 630 6.08 -28.65 1.27
CA LYS A 630 7.25 -29.20 0.56
C LYS A 630 8.33 -28.16 0.35
N GLU A 631 7.99 -27.00 -0.19
CA GLU A 631 8.98 -25.99 -0.56
C GLU A 631 9.64 -25.37 0.69
N MET A 632 8.90 -25.24 1.80
CA MET A 632 9.51 -24.84 3.07
C MET A 632 10.46 -25.92 3.62
N ALA A 633 10.11 -27.20 3.52
CA ALA A 633 11.03 -28.28 3.90
C ALA A 633 12.31 -28.29 3.02
N LEU A 634 12.15 -28.10 1.71
CA LEU A 634 13.25 -27.99 0.74
C LEU A 634 14.16 -26.81 1.11
N ARG A 635 13.60 -25.62 1.32
CA ARG A 635 14.40 -24.43 1.64
C ARG A 635 15.08 -24.53 3.01
N CYS A 636 14.47 -25.21 3.99
CA CYS A 636 15.15 -25.53 5.25
C CYS A 636 16.30 -26.52 5.03
N SER A 637 16.11 -27.53 4.17
CA SER A 637 17.18 -28.47 3.78
C SER A 637 18.38 -27.74 3.16
N ASP A 638 18.14 -26.76 2.29
CA ASP A 638 19.20 -25.96 1.66
C ASP A 638 19.96 -25.07 2.66
N MET A 639 19.38 -24.78 3.84
CA MET A 639 20.02 -23.98 4.89
C MET A 639 20.94 -24.79 5.80
N TYR A 640 20.82 -26.12 5.84
CA TYR A 640 21.57 -26.94 6.78
C TYR A 640 23.07 -26.97 6.48
N GLN A 641 23.86 -26.60 7.48
CA GLN A 641 25.31 -26.78 7.47
C GLN A 641 25.74 -27.81 8.52
N ALA A 642 26.90 -28.43 8.29
CA ALA A 642 27.44 -29.42 9.22
C ALA A 642 27.67 -28.80 10.61
N GLY A 643 26.99 -29.35 11.63
CA GLY A 643 27.04 -28.86 13.01
C GLY A 643 25.88 -27.96 13.43
N ASP A 644 24.98 -27.60 12.50
CA ASP A 644 23.82 -26.76 12.80
C ASP A 644 22.77 -27.48 13.68
N PRO A 645 22.01 -26.71 14.49
CA PRO A 645 20.78 -27.20 15.11
C PRO A 645 19.65 -27.27 14.07
N GLU A 646 19.72 -28.22 13.14
CA GLU A 646 18.81 -28.39 11.98
C GLU A 646 17.31 -28.33 12.36
N LEU A 647 16.95 -28.89 13.51
CA LEU A 647 15.57 -28.91 14.01
C LEU A 647 15.03 -27.52 14.34
N ASN A 648 15.86 -26.56 14.77
CA ASN A 648 15.42 -25.20 15.08
C ASN A 648 15.06 -24.43 13.80
N ILE A 649 15.82 -24.66 12.72
CA ILE A 649 15.53 -24.07 11.41
C ILE A 649 14.17 -24.58 10.90
N LEU A 650 13.96 -25.90 10.94
CA LEU A 650 12.68 -26.50 10.52
C LEU A 650 11.52 -26.08 11.43
N GLN A 651 11.76 -25.98 12.74
CA GLN A 651 10.75 -25.53 13.72
C GLN A 651 10.28 -24.11 13.40
N ASN A 652 11.16 -23.20 13.00
CA ASN A 652 10.76 -21.84 12.62
C ASN A 652 9.80 -21.84 11.42
N ALA A 653 10.09 -22.65 10.39
CA ALA A 653 9.19 -22.80 9.24
C ALA A 653 7.85 -23.44 9.66
N PHE A 654 7.89 -24.49 10.47
CA PHE A 654 6.70 -25.12 11.05
C PHE A 654 5.84 -24.10 11.82
N MET A 655 6.45 -23.28 12.69
CA MET A 655 5.72 -22.29 13.48
C MET A 655 5.11 -21.18 12.61
N ASN A 656 5.80 -20.76 11.55
CA ASN A 656 5.24 -19.79 10.60
C ASN A 656 3.96 -20.33 9.95
N ILE A 657 3.95 -21.60 9.51
CA ILE A 657 2.76 -22.24 8.91
C ILE A 657 1.69 -22.51 9.96
N ALA A 658 2.05 -23.10 11.10
CA ALA A 658 1.12 -23.49 12.17
C ALA A 658 0.41 -22.29 12.82
N GLN A 659 1.03 -21.10 12.79
CA GLN A 659 0.40 -19.87 13.27
C GLN A 659 -0.30 -19.07 12.15
N ALA A 660 -0.29 -19.58 10.91
CA ALA A 660 -0.74 -18.83 9.73
C ALA A 660 -0.09 -17.44 9.65
N LYS A 661 1.21 -17.34 9.99
CA LYS A 661 1.93 -16.07 10.09
C LYS A 661 2.14 -15.50 8.68
N VAL A 662 1.71 -14.25 8.51
CA VAL A 662 1.89 -13.47 7.29
C VAL A 662 2.94 -12.40 7.53
N SER A 663 3.92 -12.29 6.62
CA SER A 663 4.89 -11.20 6.67
C SER A 663 4.20 -9.85 6.47
N THR A 664 4.72 -8.79 7.09
CA THR A 664 4.19 -7.42 6.95
C THR A 664 5.00 -6.54 5.98
N SER A 665 5.98 -7.14 5.32
CA SER A 665 6.77 -6.57 4.23
C SER A 665 7.50 -7.67 3.45
N ALA A 666 8.03 -7.34 2.27
CA ALA A 666 8.92 -8.24 1.54
C ALA A 666 10.24 -8.50 2.29
N HIS A 667 10.74 -7.54 3.06
CA HIS A 667 11.93 -7.75 3.90
C HIS A 667 11.68 -8.74 5.03
N GLU A 668 10.50 -8.70 5.65
CA GLU A 668 10.10 -9.71 6.64
C GLU A 668 9.87 -11.07 5.96
N ALA A 669 9.29 -11.10 4.75
CA ALA A 669 9.13 -12.33 3.98
C ALA A 669 10.48 -13.01 3.69
N LYS A 670 11.53 -12.22 3.43
CA LYS A 670 12.91 -12.72 3.29
C LYS A 670 13.43 -13.33 4.59
N ALA A 671 13.21 -12.67 5.73
CA ALA A 671 13.56 -13.22 7.04
C ALA A 671 12.77 -14.49 7.40
N MET A 672 11.58 -14.67 6.83
CA MET A 672 10.75 -15.88 6.96
C MET A 672 11.08 -16.97 5.94
N ASN A 673 12.10 -16.76 5.10
CA ASN A 673 12.53 -17.68 4.02
C ASN A 673 11.46 -17.90 2.92
N TYR A 674 10.47 -17.02 2.80
CA TYR A 674 9.54 -16.98 1.67
C TYR A 674 10.16 -16.31 0.44
N LEU A 675 11.07 -15.34 0.65
CA LEU A 675 11.93 -14.78 -0.39
C LEU A 675 13.39 -15.17 -0.12
N GLN A 676 14.17 -15.36 -1.18
CA GLN A 676 15.57 -15.75 -1.17
C GLN A 676 16.48 -14.60 -1.62
N ASP A 677 17.81 -14.78 -1.56
CA ASP A 677 18.78 -13.76 -1.99
C ASP A 677 18.75 -13.46 -3.49
N LYS A 678 18.27 -14.41 -4.31
CA LYS A 678 18.06 -14.23 -5.76
C LYS A 678 16.90 -13.26 -6.09
N ASP A 679 16.00 -13.03 -5.12
CA ASP A 679 14.78 -12.27 -5.31
C ASP A 679 15.03 -10.76 -5.17
N GLN A 680 14.21 -9.98 -5.86
CA GLN A 680 14.30 -8.52 -5.90
C GLN A 680 13.15 -7.88 -5.13
N ILE A 681 13.43 -6.79 -4.42
CA ILE A 681 12.42 -5.96 -3.75
C ILE A 681 12.34 -4.62 -4.48
N VAL A 682 11.15 -4.28 -4.97
CA VAL A 682 10.86 -3.02 -5.66
C VAL A 682 10.03 -2.13 -4.74
N LEU A 683 10.48 -0.89 -4.53
CA LEU A 683 9.76 0.07 -3.70
C LEU A 683 8.60 0.74 -4.44
N ASN A 684 8.80 1.08 -5.71
CA ASN A 684 7.75 1.72 -6.50
C ASN A 684 6.86 0.68 -7.15
N ARG A 685 5.64 0.51 -6.62
CA ARG A 685 4.64 -0.41 -7.16
C ARG A 685 4.41 -0.26 -8.68
N SER A 686 4.49 0.95 -9.23
CA SER A 686 4.26 1.21 -10.67
C SER A 686 5.37 0.65 -11.56
N ARG A 687 6.56 0.39 -11.01
CA ARG A 687 7.69 -0.24 -11.72
C ARG A 687 7.63 -1.76 -11.70
N LEU A 688 6.75 -2.37 -10.90
CA LEU A 688 6.88 -3.80 -10.57
C LEU A 688 6.87 -4.73 -11.79
N ILE A 689 5.94 -4.55 -12.72
CA ILE A 689 5.83 -5.40 -13.91
C ILE A 689 7.00 -5.14 -14.87
N ALA A 690 7.46 -3.88 -15.00
CA ALA A 690 8.63 -3.54 -15.81
C ALA A 690 9.91 -4.18 -15.26
N GLU A 691 10.12 -4.12 -13.94
CA GLU A 691 11.24 -4.77 -13.25
C GLU A 691 11.16 -6.30 -13.32
N ALA A 692 9.96 -6.88 -13.23
CA ALA A 692 9.74 -8.31 -13.42
C ALA A 692 10.03 -8.76 -14.86
N LYS A 693 9.63 -7.96 -15.85
CA LYS A 693 10.00 -8.17 -17.25
C LYS A 693 11.52 -8.15 -17.42
N GLN A 694 12.19 -7.14 -16.88
CA GLN A 694 13.65 -7.04 -16.95
C GLN A 694 14.31 -8.26 -16.30
N ALA A 695 13.83 -8.69 -15.13
CA ALA A 695 14.34 -9.89 -14.46
C ALA A 695 14.16 -11.17 -15.31
N ALA A 696 13.06 -11.30 -16.05
CA ALA A 696 12.85 -12.43 -16.97
C ALA A 696 13.80 -12.38 -18.17
N ILE A 697 14.01 -11.18 -18.74
CA ILE A 697 15.00 -10.95 -19.80
C ILE A 697 16.40 -11.33 -19.31
N ASP A 698 16.80 -10.84 -18.14
CA ASP A 698 18.12 -11.11 -17.56
C ASP A 698 18.34 -12.62 -17.36
N LEU A 699 17.35 -13.35 -16.86
CA LEU A 699 17.45 -14.81 -16.72
C LEU A 699 17.63 -15.48 -18.08
N ALA A 700 16.83 -15.09 -19.07
CA ALA A 700 16.90 -15.67 -20.41
C ALA A 700 18.23 -15.34 -21.12
N ASP A 701 18.73 -14.10 -21.01
CA ASP A 701 20.00 -13.65 -21.59
C ASP A 701 21.21 -14.30 -20.93
N ASN A 702 21.11 -14.64 -19.63
CA ASN A 702 22.14 -15.38 -18.89
C ASN A 702 22.14 -16.89 -19.19
N GLY A 703 21.38 -17.35 -20.17
CA GLY A 703 21.37 -18.76 -20.60
C GLY A 703 20.54 -19.67 -19.70
N TYR A 704 19.38 -19.19 -19.23
CA TYR A 704 18.43 -20.00 -18.45
C TYR A 704 18.26 -21.40 -19.04
N THR A 705 18.38 -22.41 -18.20
CA THR A 705 18.22 -23.82 -18.56
C THR A 705 17.22 -24.45 -17.60
N GLN A 706 16.31 -25.26 -18.13
CA GLN A 706 15.29 -25.96 -17.36
C GLN A 706 15.90 -26.67 -16.13
N PRO A 707 15.46 -26.35 -14.90
CA PRO A 707 15.93 -27.02 -13.70
C PRO A 707 15.55 -28.51 -13.70
N LYS A 708 16.35 -29.34 -13.02
CA LYS A 708 16.00 -30.74 -12.77
C LYS A 708 15.19 -30.85 -11.48
N GLN A 709 14.15 -31.67 -11.48
CA GLN A 709 13.42 -32.04 -10.25
C GLN A 709 14.37 -32.60 -9.19
N ARG A 710 14.20 -32.13 -7.95
CA ARG A 710 15.11 -32.42 -6.83
C ARG A 710 14.74 -33.75 -6.15
N ASN A 711 15.76 -34.50 -5.75
CA ASN A 711 15.66 -35.80 -5.07
C ASN A 711 16.54 -35.91 -3.82
N ASP A 712 16.94 -34.77 -3.29
CA ASP A 712 17.98 -34.57 -2.31
C ASP A 712 17.54 -33.57 -1.22
N ILE A 713 16.25 -33.62 -0.87
CA ILE A 713 15.69 -32.84 0.23
C ILE A 713 15.92 -33.62 1.52
N LYS A 714 16.71 -33.05 2.45
CA LYS A 714 16.93 -33.65 3.76
C LYS A 714 15.72 -33.41 4.67
N VAL A 715 15.13 -34.50 5.13
CA VAL A 715 14.03 -34.53 6.09
C VAL A 715 14.45 -35.24 7.38
N GLN A 716 13.76 -34.97 8.48
CA GLN A 716 14.19 -35.37 9.83
C GLN A 716 13.52 -36.66 10.35
N GLY A 717 12.50 -37.16 9.65
CA GLY A 717 11.75 -38.37 10.00
C GLY A 717 11.17 -38.34 11.41
N LYS A 718 11.07 -39.52 12.03
CA LYS A 718 10.49 -39.72 13.38
C LYS A 718 11.19 -38.92 14.48
N THR A 719 12.49 -38.64 14.34
CA THR A 719 13.22 -37.81 15.31
C THR A 719 12.67 -36.39 15.36
N GLY A 720 12.49 -35.75 14.20
CA GLY A 720 11.90 -34.41 14.12
C GLY A 720 10.42 -34.38 14.52
N ILE A 721 9.65 -35.39 14.10
CA ILE A 721 8.24 -35.54 14.48
C ILE A 721 8.09 -35.60 16.00
N ALA A 722 8.87 -36.43 16.69
CA ALA A 722 8.77 -36.58 18.15
C ALA A 722 8.97 -35.25 18.89
N LEU A 723 9.92 -34.41 18.44
CA LEU A 723 10.15 -33.10 19.02
C LEU A 723 8.94 -32.17 18.81
N PHE A 724 8.39 -32.14 17.60
CA PHE A 724 7.24 -31.28 17.31
C PHE A 724 6.00 -31.74 18.06
N LEU A 725 5.75 -33.06 18.14
CA LEU A 725 4.66 -33.64 18.93
C LEU A 725 4.75 -33.30 20.41
N ALA A 726 5.96 -33.26 20.98
CA ALA A 726 6.16 -32.83 22.37
C ALA A 726 5.72 -31.37 22.58
N GLY A 727 6.12 -30.47 21.68
CA GLY A 727 5.70 -29.07 21.71
C GLY A 727 4.19 -28.87 21.51
N ILE A 728 3.60 -29.57 20.53
CA ILE A 728 2.15 -29.56 20.28
C ILE A 728 1.39 -30.04 21.51
N THR A 729 1.83 -31.16 22.11
CA THR A 729 1.21 -31.72 23.32
C THR A 729 1.30 -30.73 24.48
N GLN A 730 2.46 -30.09 24.69
CA GLN A 730 2.63 -29.09 25.73
C GLN A 730 1.70 -27.88 25.52
N MET A 731 1.60 -27.35 24.31
CA MET A 731 0.71 -26.23 23.99
C MET A 731 -0.76 -26.60 24.20
N ARG A 732 -1.15 -27.83 23.84
CA ARG A 732 -2.50 -28.33 24.06
C ARG A 732 -2.83 -28.46 25.55
N LEU A 733 -1.95 -29.10 26.34
CA LEU A 733 -2.12 -29.24 27.79
C LEU A 733 -2.15 -27.89 28.51
N ALA A 734 -1.44 -26.88 27.99
CA ALA A 734 -1.45 -25.51 28.50
C ALA A 734 -2.65 -24.66 27.99
N ASN A 735 -3.58 -25.24 27.22
CA ASN A 735 -4.73 -24.56 26.62
C ASN A 735 -4.36 -23.39 25.68
N TYR A 736 -3.15 -23.41 25.08
CA TYR A 736 -2.77 -22.43 24.06
C TYR A 736 -3.35 -22.75 22.68
N ILE A 737 -3.62 -24.03 22.40
CA ILE A 737 -4.20 -24.54 21.14
C ILE A 737 -5.34 -25.51 21.44
N THR A 738 -6.31 -25.63 20.53
CA THR A 738 -7.42 -26.59 20.66
C THR A 738 -7.00 -28.02 20.28
N ASP A 739 -7.87 -29.00 20.53
CA ASP A 739 -7.66 -30.37 20.00
C ASP A 739 -7.58 -30.39 18.47
N HIS A 740 -8.32 -29.52 17.79
CA HIS A 740 -8.28 -29.47 16.33
C HIS A 740 -7.01 -28.80 15.81
N ASP A 741 -6.58 -27.71 16.48
CA ASP A 741 -5.27 -27.11 16.21
C ASP A 741 -4.14 -28.13 16.36
N ALA A 742 -4.18 -28.94 17.42
CA ALA A 742 -3.21 -30.02 17.63
C ALA A 742 -3.26 -31.04 16.48
N LYS A 743 -4.44 -31.50 16.07
CA LYS A 743 -4.60 -32.46 14.95
C LYS A 743 -4.02 -31.93 13.63
N ILE A 744 -4.28 -30.67 13.28
CA ILE A 744 -3.71 -30.06 12.07
C ILE A 744 -2.19 -29.92 12.20
N ALA A 745 -1.71 -29.50 13.38
CA ALA A 745 -0.28 -29.38 13.67
C ALA A 745 0.46 -30.73 13.59
N GLU A 746 -0.17 -31.82 14.04
CA GLU A 746 0.36 -33.18 13.90
C GLU A 746 0.49 -33.60 12.43
N LYS A 747 -0.51 -33.31 11.60
CA LYS A 747 -0.45 -33.54 10.15
C LYS A 747 0.63 -32.70 9.48
N LEU A 748 0.76 -31.43 9.84
CA LEU A 748 1.83 -30.57 9.34
C LEU A 748 3.22 -31.09 9.77
N ALA A 749 3.37 -31.50 11.03
CA ALA A 749 4.62 -32.06 11.54
C ALA A 749 4.99 -33.36 10.81
N TYR A 750 3.99 -34.20 10.53
CA TYR A 750 4.18 -35.43 9.74
C TYR A 750 4.72 -35.11 8.34
N VAL A 751 4.10 -34.21 7.60
CA VAL A 751 4.51 -33.88 6.22
C VAL A 751 5.87 -33.19 6.19
N ILE A 752 6.08 -32.12 6.99
CA ILE A 752 7.29 -31.29 6.91
C ILE A 752 8.56 -32.04 7.36
N ASN A 753 8.40 -33.10 8.17
CA ASN A 753 9.51 -33.98 8.58
C ASN A 753 9.67 -35.22 7.68
N GLY A 754 8.90 -35.34 6.59
CA GLY A 754 9.04 -36.44 5.63
C GLY A 754 8.35 -37.74 6.05
N GLY A 755 7.23 -37.68 6.75
CA GLY A 755 6.37 -38.83 7.01
C GLY A 755 6.97 -39.86 7.99
N ASP A 756 6.66 -41.14 7.77
CA ASP A 756 6.98 -42.23 8.72
C ASP A 756 8.44 -42.73 8.68
N LEU A 757 9.37 -41.96 8.11
CA LEU A 757 10.77 -42.35 7.97
C LEU A 757 11.45 -42.52 9.34
N SER A 758 12.10 -43.67 9.54
CA SER A 758 12.71 -44.02 10.85
C SER A 758 13.93 -43.18 11.23
N TYR A 759 14.58 -42.52 10.28
CA TYR A 759 15.78 -41.70 10.48
C TYR A 759 15.87 -40.57 9.44
N PRO A 760 16.63 -39.49 9.71
CA PRO A 760 16.86 -38.41 8.76
C PRO A 760 17.49 -38.91 7.46
N GLN A 761 16.89 -38.57 6.32
CA GLN A 761 17.37 -39.02 5.00
C GLN A 761 16.94 -38.05 3.89
N LEU A 762 17.41 -38.32 2.67
CA LEU A 762 17.06 -37.53 1.48
C LEU A 762 15.80 -38.09 0.81
N VAL A 763 14.90 -37.21 0.38
CA VAL A 763 13.67 -37.55 -0.34
C VAL A 763 13.48 -36.68 -1.57
N SER A 764 12.56 -37.08 -2.45
CA SER A 764 12.15 -36.29 -3.61
C SER A 764 11.07 -35.27 -3.31
N GLU A 765 10.96 -34.27 -4.18
CA GLU A 765 9.82 -33.34 -4.13
C GLU A 765 8.49 -34.07 -4.25
N GLN A 766 8.40 -35.04 -5.18
CA GLN A 766 7.18 -35.82 -5.37
C GLN A 766 6.78 -36.57 -4.10
N TYR A 767 7.74 -37.14 -3.36
CA TYR A 767 7.47 -37.81 -2.09
C TYR A 767 6.79 -36.87 -1.10
N LEU A 768 7.29 -35.64 -0.95
CA LEU A 768 6.68 -34.65 -0.05
C LEU A 768 5.34 -34.13 -0.55
N ILE A 769 5.20 -33.90 -1.86
CA ILE A 769 3.94 -33.48 -2.51
C ILE A 769 2.82 -34.50 -2.28
N ASP A 770 3.14 -35.80 -2.37
CA ASP A 770 2.17 -36.88 -2.13
C ASP A 770 1.72 -36.91 -0.67
N LEU A 771 2.65 -36.78 0.30
CA LEU A 771 2.33 -36.66 1.72
C LEU A 771 1.46 -35.43 2.02
N GLU A 772 1.80 -34.30 1.41
CA GLU A 772 1.09 -33.04 1.55
C GLU A 772 -0.37 -33.16 1.07
N ARG A 773 -0.58 -33.77 -0.10
CA ARG A 773 -1.91 -34.03 -0.67
C ARG A 773 -2.73 -34.99 0.20
N GLU A 774 -2.13 -36.07 0.68
CA GLU A 774 -2.80 -37.03 1.56
C GLU A 774 -3.28 -36.36 2.86
N ALA A 775 -2.39 -35.60 3.51
CA ALA A 775 -2.70 -34.89 4.74
C ALA A 775 -3.80 -33.84 4.55
N PHE A 776 -3.76 -33.09 3.44
CA PHE A 776 -4.79 -32.11 3.11
C PHE A 776 -6.15 -32.77 2.90
N LEU A 777 -6.22 -33.83 2.08
CA LEU A 777 -7.47 -34.57 1.81
C LEU A 777 -8.08 -35.13 3.10
N SER A 778 -7.24 -35.69 3.97
CA SER A 778 -7.67 -36.16 5.29
C SER A 778 -8.29 -35.03 6.12
N LEU A 779 -7.72 -33.82 6.09
CA LEU A 779 -8.23 -32.67 6.84
C LEU A 779 -9.52 -32.09 6.26
N CYS A 780 -9.75 -32.20 4.94
CA CYS A 780 -11.02 -31.81 4.31
C CYS A 780 -12.21 -32.62 4.84
N GLY A 781 -12.00 -33.87 5.28
CA GLY A 781 -13.04 -34.71 5.88
C GLY A 781 -13.40 -34.36 7.33
N GLU A 782 -12.68 -33.43 7.97
CA GLU A 782 -12.88 -33.10 9.37
C GLU A 782 -14.00 -32.07 9.57
N LYS A 783 -15.00 -32.42 10.38
CA LYS A 783 -16.13 -31.53 10.71
C LYS A 783 -15.68 -30.15 11.19
N LYS A 784 -14.67 -30.10 12.08
CA LYS A 784 -14.16 -28.82 12.61
C LYS A 784 -13.44 -27.98 11.55
N THR A 785 -12.85 -28.60 10.53
CA THR A 785 -12.29 -27.90 9.36
C THR A 785 -13.41 -27.30 8.51
N LEU A 786 -14.49 -28.05 8.25
CA LEU A 786 -15.67 -27.53 7.55
C LEU A 786 -16.28 -26.31 8.29
N GLU A 787 -16.38 -26.37 9.61
CA GLU A 787 -16.84 -25.24 10.44
C GLU A 787 -15.92 -24.01 10.33
N ARG A 788 -14.60 -24.20 10.26
CA ARG A 788 -13.62 -23.11 10.04
C ARG A 788 -13.78 -22.47 8.67
N MET A 789 -13.89 -23.27 7.62
CA MET A 789 -14.12 -22.81 6.25
C MET A 789 -15.44 -22.02 6.15
N GLN A 790 -16.53 -22.58 6.69
CA GLN A 790 -17.84 -21.92 6.69
C GLN A 790 -17.82 -20.59 7.45
N GLY A 791 -17.15 -20.54 8.61
CA GLY A 791 -17.01 -19.32 9.41
C GLY A 791 -16.35 -18.17 8.64
N LEU A 792 -15.29 -18.47 7.88
CA LEU A 792 -14.62 -17.48 7.04
C LEU A 792 -15.49 -17.05 5.85
N LEU A 793 -16.12 -18.00 5.15
CA LEU A 793 -16.96 -17.73 3.98
C LEU A 793 -18.20 -16.88 4.32
N ASN A 794 -18.72 -17.01 5.53
CA ASN A 794 -19.84 -16.19 6.03
C ASN A 794 -19.42 -14.79 6.53
N GLY A 795 -18.15 -14.39 6.33
CA GLY A 795 -17.62 -13.10 6.73
C GLY A 795 -17.25 -12.98 8.21
N GLY A 796 -17.23 -14.11 8.94
CA GLY A 796 -16.77 -14.21 10.32
C GLY A 796 -15.28 -14.50 10.43
N LYS A 797 -14.77 -14.57 11.67
CA LYS A 797 -13.49 -15.22 11.94
C LYS A 797 -13.71 -16.74 11.99
N PRO A 798 -12.77 -17.56 11.50
CA PRO A 798 -12.83 -19.00 11.71
C PRO A 798 -13.03 -19.31 13.20
N PRO A 799 -14.01 -20.15 13.59
CA PRO A 799 -14.14 -20.57 14.98
C PRO A 799 -12.84 -21.22 15.47
N ARG A 800 -12.42 -20.85 16.68
CA ARG A 800 -11.34 -21.52 17.39
C ARG A 800 -11.93 -22.74 18.11
N ASN A 801 -12.25 -23.76 17.32
CA ASN A 801 -12.90 -25.02 17.73
C ASN A 801 -11.89 -26.15 17.97
#